data_AF-A0A535AKC3-F1
#
_entry.id   AF-A0A535AKC3-F1
#
_cell.length_a   1.000
_cell.length_b   1.000
_cell.length_c   1.000
_cell.angle_alpha   90.00
_cell.angle_beta   90.00
_cell.angle_gamma   90.00
#
_symmetry.space_group_name_H-M   'P 1'
#
loop_
_entity.id
_entity.type
_entity.pdbx_description
1 polymer ?
#
loop_
_entity_poly.entity_id
_entity_poly.type
_entity_poly.pdbx_seq_one_letter_code
_entity_poly.pdbx_strand_id
1 'polypeptide(L)'
;GTIHSFAATLLRLYPMEAGIDPQFQEDDGKQFERIFDEQWDLWLDQELALAGSHSDAWRKILPKLILDQVKVLAKSLCSETVELQRPKPNSKDNDVLEFLQPWLENLECKAAGLIEIYTEDRQNEKLVRAALALIREFRQRQGISGTGASEARSLVAEKSINKDLQGWSEVDVIEAQQLVRIARGLGQVDAELTNLLWEILVPFVERFRESFVREGFVSFDGLLMRARNLVRDRPRVREELKRQFRAILIDEFQDTDPIQYEILLYLAEKTDHSAKEWRNVKLTPGKVFVVGDPKQSIYAFRRADIEAYLEVVEKLIKAQDGMECRLTTNFRSHADILDVVNGIFECLIQPRDGVQPPYIAINPAPHRTSAGAPNIAPLPKVMVRKIVAGDEDMSAEKARRIEGESLARWLKDEIIGRAAILNSRGEQVRAQPKDVAILFRKLTDIHDYLEPFRRNGIRYVVEGERHFYAAKEIIDAVNLFRAIENPYDRLALVGVLRSPLGGLTDQTIYELHREHLLDYREVRRLRNKAFPTTVLELYQKLAKLHEETPKLPVGAAVSHIFTSLPLKPLAACTFYGEQAVANLEKLRQQAELLGREGLTTLKEAIHQLQRRVLDVKEEGESVLAEENLDAVRIMSIHKAKGLEFPLVILAGCQAGTDVRHAITAEALFDWSTGLTGLRVGRTWNLAGLYIAEKARLRAAEEQKRVLYVAMTRAREHLIISCAPTGRRSNGSFLSMLDETFLENIATAAESKIIAVGSGSVELRLVPENLVAPGRANSHRRRAAKKPNWQPYVDTWARRRDARC
;
A
#
# COMPACT_ATOMS: atom_id res chain seq x y z
N GLY A 1 -17.29 -9.63 -12.17
CA GLY A 1 -16.31 -10.56 -11.55
C GLY A 1 -14.93 -10.03 -11.81
N THR A 2 -13.97 -10.29 -10.92
CA THR A 2 -12.57 -9.88 -11.12
C THR A 2 -11.89 -10.79 -12.14
N ILE A 3 -10.78 -10.34 -12.75
CA ILE A 3 -9.98 -11.18 -13.66
C ILE A 3 -9.41 -12.42 -12.95
N HIS A 4 -9.10 -12.34 -11.66
CA HIS A 4 -8.70 -13.49 -10.85
C HIS A 4 -9.83 -14.53 -10.76
N SER A 5 -11.07 -14.10 -10.52
CA SER A 5 -12.23 -15.01 -10.53
C SER A 5 -12.47 -15.64 -11.90
N PHE A 6 -12.20 -14.89 -12.98
CA PHE A 6 -12.25 -15.42 -14.35
C PHE A 6 -11.16 -16.47 -14.59
N ALA A 7 -9.91 -16.17 -14.22
CA ALA A 7 -8.80 -17.11 -14.31
C ALA A 7 -9.06 -18.39 -13.51
N ALA A 8 -9.53 -18.27 -12.26
CA ALA A 8 -9.93 -19.41 -11.43
C ALA A 8 -11.05 -20.23 -12.08
N THR A 9 -12.03 -19.58 -12.72
CA THR A 9 -13.09 -20.27 -13.46
C THR A 9 -12.53 -21.06 -14.65
N LEU A 10 -11.66 -20.46 -15.46
CA LEU A 10 -11.00 -21.16 -16.57
C LEU A 10 -10.21 -22.38 -16.09
N LEU A 11 -9.45 -22.21 -15.01
CA LEU A 11 -8.65 -23.26 -14.41
C LEU A 11 -9.50 -24.41 -13.87
N ARG A 12 -10.68 -24.14 -13.28
CA ARG A 12 -11.64 -25.17 -12.84
C ARG A 12 -12.34 -25.88 -14.00
N LEU A 13 -12.50 -25.22 -15.15
CA LEU A 13 -13.07 -25.85 -16.35
C LEU A 13 -12.08 -26.83 -17.01
N TYR A 14 -10.78 -26.54 -16.95
CA TYR A 14 -9.71 -27.33 -17.57
C TYR A 14 -8.57 -27.68 -16.60
N PRO A 15 -8.86 -28.34 -15.46
CA PRO A 15 -7.87 -28.55 -14.40
C PRO A 15 -6.74 -29.50 -14.84
N MET A 16 -7.07 -30.51 -15.65
CA MET A 16 -6.10 -31.48 -16.16
C MET A 16 -5.13 -30.84 -17.15
N GLU A 17 -5.63 -30.00 -18.05
CA GLU A 17 -4.82 -29.28 -19.03
C GLU A 17 -3.92 -28.22 -18.37
N ALA A 18 -4.41 -27.61 -17.30
CA ALA A 18 -3.70 -26.65 -16.46
C ALA A 18 -2.73 -27.29 -15.44
N GLY A 19 -2.80 -28.62 -15.24
CA GLY A 19 -1.93 -29.34 -14.32
C GLY A 19 -2.17 -28.99 -12.85
N ILE A 20 -3.42 -28.81 -12.45
CA ILE A 20 -3.83 -28.46 -11.08
C ILE A 20 -4.93 -29.39 -10.58
N ASP A 21 -5.10 -29.46 -9.27
CA ASP A 21 -6.22 -30.18 -8.66
C ASP A 21 -7.56 -29.50 -9.02
N PRO A 22 -8.61 -30.23 -9.47
CA PRO A 22 -9.93 -29.65 -9.73
C PRO A 22 -10.58 -28.94 -8.53
N GLN A 23 -10.19 -29.32 -7.30
CA GLN A 23 -10.65 -28.76 -6.03
C GLN A 23 -9.64 -27.80 -5.41
N PHE A 24 -8.70 -27.25 -6.21
CA PHE A 24 -7.70 -26.32 -5.68
C PHE A 24 -8.34 -25.14 -4.93
N GLN A 25 -7.65 -24.69 -3.90
CA GLN A 25 -8.00 -23.54 -3.09
C GLN A 25 -7.13 -22.34 -3.47
N GLU A 26 -7.76 -21.18 -3.57
CA GLU A 26 -7.07 -19.91 -3.78
C GLU A 26 -6.39 -19.53 -2.46
N ASP A 27 -5.07 -19.36 -2.47
CA ASP A 27 -4.30 -18.97 -1.29
C ASP A 27 -4.01 -17.46 -1.32
N ASP A 28 -4.33 -16.79 -0.20
CA ASP A 28 -4.04 -15.38 0.04
C ASP A 28 -2.61 -15.13 0.55
N GLY A 29 -1.78 -16.17 0.53
CA GLY A 29 -0.41 -16.20 1.01
C GLY A 29 -0.24 -16.92 2.34
N LYS A 30 -1.31 -17.24 3.08
CA LYS A 30 -1.18 -17.88 4.41
C LYS A 30 -0.63 -19.29 4.33
N GLN A 31 -1.15 -20.12 3.44
CA GLN A 31 -0.65 -21.49 3.27
C GLN A 31 0.72 -21.47 2.62
N PHE A 32 0.95 -20.54 1.68
CA PHE A 32 2.26 -20.32 1.09
C PHE A 32 3.32 -20.07 2.17
N GLU A 33 3.10 -19.14 3.09
CA GLU A 33 4.03 -18.81 4.18
C GLU A 33 4.35 -20.03 5.04
N ARG A 34 3.30 -20.73 5.49
CA ARG A 34 3.45 -21.90 6.36
C ARG A 34 4.23 -23.02 5.67
N ILE A 35 3.82 -23.41 4.47
CA ILE A 35 4.46 -24.49 3.71
C ILE A 35 5.88 -24.10 3.32
N PHE A 36 6.10 -22.84 2.96
CA PHE A 36 7.43 -22.33 2.62
C PHE A 36 8.38 -22.41 3.81
N ASP A 37 7.96 -21.94 4.99
CA ASP A 37 8.80 -21.99 6.18
C ASP A 37 9.15 -23.44 6.57
N GLU A 38 8.16 -24.34 6.55
CA GLU A 38 8.38 -25.76 6.84
C GLU A 38 9.37 -26.41 5.86
N GLN A 39 9.21 -26.17 4.55
CA GLN A 39 10.10 -26.75 3.53
C GLN A 39 11.48 -26.09 3.51
N TRP A 40 11.54 -24.78 3.77
CA TRP A 40 12.77 -24.01 3.83
C TRP A 40 13.68 -24.50 4.95
N ASP A 41 13.14 -24.66 6.16
CA ASP A 41 13.92 -25.09 7.31
C ASP A 41 14.49 -26.50 7.09
N LEU A 42 13.68 -27.43 6.57
CA LEU A 42 14.12 -28.78 6.21
C LEU A 42 15.18 -28.79 5.10
N TRP A 43 15.01 -27.98 4.07
CA TRP A 43 15.97 -27.88 2.97
C TRP A 43 17.29 -27.25 3.44
N LEU A 44 17.22 -26.20 4.25
CA LEU A 44 18.40 -25.50 4.76
C LEU A 44 19.23 -26.40 5.67
N ASP A 45 18.59 -27.22 6.51
CA ASP A 45 19.28 -28.21 7.35
C ASP A 45 20.07 -29.23 6.52
N GLN A 46 19.55 -29.63 5.35
CA GLN A 46 20.24 -30.52 4.42
C GLN A 46 21.41 -29.83 3.71
N GLU A 47 21.22 -28.58 3.28
CA GLU A 47 22.23 -27.79 2.59
C GLU A 47 23.44 -27.45 3.47
N LEU A 48 23.19 -27.15 4.75
CA LEU A 48 24.24 -26.79 5.71
C LEU A 48 24.85 -27.99 6.45
N ALA A 49 24.40 -29.21 6.16
CA ALA A 49 24.99 -30.43 6.70
C ALA A 49 26.43 -30.64 6.20
N LEU A 50 27.22 -31.41 6.95
CA LEU A 50 28.62 -31.75 6.59
C LEU A 50 28.76 -32.45 5.22
N ALA A 51 27.69 -33.10 4.74
CA ALA A 51 27.61 -33.76 3.43
C ALA A 51 26.75 -32.99 2.41
N GLY A 52 26.44 -31.71 2.67
CA GLY A 52 25.62 -30.88 1.78
C GLY A 52 26.24 -30.73 0.39
N SER A 53 25.40 -30.77 -0.64
CA SER A 53 25.83 -30.77 -2.06
C SER A 53 26.49 -29.46 -2.51
N HIS A 54 26.30 -28.36 -1.77
CA HIS A 54 26.76 -27.03 -2.15
C HIS A 54 27.67 -26.37 -1.10
N SER A 55 28.41 -27.15 -0.30
CA SER A 55 29.23 -26.64 0.81
C SER A 55 30.22 -25.53 0.39
N ASP A 56 30.83 -25.64 -0.79
CA ASP A 56 31.77 -24.64 -1.31
C ASP A 56 31.08 -23.33 -1.72
N ALA A 57 29.87 -23.41 -2.25
CA ALA A 57 29.08 -22.23 -2.59
C ALA A 57 28.64 -21.48 -1.31
N TRP A 58 28.18 -22.20 -0.29
CA TRP A 58 27.82 -21.61 1.01
C TRP A 58 29.01 -20.94 1.71
N ARG A 59 30.22 -21.49 1.59
CA ARG A 59 31.47 -20.84 2.07
C ARG A 59 31.75 -19.50 1.39
N LYS A 60 31.29 -19.28 0.16
CA LYS A 60 31.39 -18.00 -0.56
C LYS A 60 30.24 -17.04 -0.24
N ILE A 61 29.04 -17.56 0.03
CA ILE A 61 27.83 -16.77 0.29
C ILE A 61 27.80 -16.21 1.72
N LEU A 62 28.01 -17.05 2.74
CA LEU A 62 27.84 -16.69 4.15
C LEU A 62 28.78 -15.58 4.67
N PRO A 63 30.00 -15.35 4.13
CA PRO A 63 30.79 -14.19 4.49
C PRO A 63 30.20 -12.84 4.01
N LYS A 64 29.34 -12.86 2.99
CA LYS A 64 28.77 -11.67 2.35
C LYS A 64 27.32 -11.41 2.75
N LEU A 65 26.55 -12.45 3.08
CA LEU A 65 25.11 -12.41 3.29
C LEU A 65 24.68 -13.17 4.55
N ILE A 66 23.58 -12.75 5.16
CA ILE A 66 22.94 -13.48 6.27
C ILE A 66 21.83 -14.40 5.74
N LEU A 67 21.58 -15.52 6.44
CA LEU A 67 20.59 -16.53 6.02
C LEU A 67 19.18 -15.96 5.84
N ASP A 68 18.78 -14.99 6.66
CA ASP A 68 17.47 -14.31 6.52
C ASP A 68 17.33 -13.61 5.16
N GLN A 69 18.39 -12.96 4.66
CA GLN A 69 18.37 -12.34 3.33
C GLN A 69 18.23 -13.39 2.23
N VAL A 70 18.89 -14.54 2.38
CA VAL A 70 18.78 -15.64 1.43
C VAL A 70 17.37 -16.25 1.45
N LYS A 71 16.78 -16.43 2.64
CA LYS A 71 15.39 -16.88 2.81
C LYS A 71 14.39 -15.94 2.15
N VAL A 72 14.53 -14.63 2.38
CA VAL A 72 13.67 -13.62 1.74
C VAL A 72 13.82 -13.64 0.22
N LEU A 73 15.03 -13.81 -0.32
CA LEU A 73 15.25 -13.94 -1.76
C LEU A 73 14.56 -15.20 -2.31
N ALA A 74 14.78 -16.36 -1.68
CA ALA A 74 14.19 -17.62 -2.10
C ALA A 74 12.66 -17.56 -2.13
N LYS A 75 12.08 -16.93 -1.12
CA LYS A 75 10.64 -16.67 -1.05
C LYS A 75 10.15 -15.75 -2.17
N SER A 76 10.90 -14.68 -2.47
CA SER A 76 10.58 -13.79 -3.60
C SER A 76 10.64 -14.52 -4.94
N LEU A 77 11.61 -15.42 -5.12
CA LEU A 77 11.72 -16.27 -6.32
C LEU A 77 10.55 -17.26 -6.45
N CYS A 78 9.86 -17.61 -5.36
CA CYS A 78 8.74 -18.53 -5.41
C CYS A 78 7.48 -17.96 -6.09
N SER A 79 7.33 -16.64 -6.23
CA SER A 79 6.21 -16.06 -6.98
C SER A 79 6.20 -16.56 -8.43
N GLU A 80 5.09 -17.15 -8.89
CA GLU A 80 4.99 -17.77 -10.21
C GLU A 80 5.27 -16.79 -11.36
N THR A 81 5.14 -15.51 -11.09
CA THR A 81 5.40 -14.44 -12.06
C THR A 81 6.87 -14.18 -12.34
N VAL A 82 7.77 -14.64 -11.47
CA VAL A 82 9.20 -14.64 -11.74
C VAL A 82 9.48 -15.83 -12.66
N GLU A 83 9.92 -15.53 -13.88
CA GLU A 83 10.34 -16.57 -14.81
C GLU A 83 11.69 -17.16 -14.35
N LEU A 84 11.66 -18.44 -13.99
CA LEU A 84 12.83 -19.21 -13.56
C LEU A 84 13.58 -19.85 -14.72
N GLN A 85 13.14 -19.63 -15.97
CA GLN A 85 13.79 -20.24 -17.13
C GLN A 85 15.29 -19.97 -17.06
N ARG A 86 16.05 -21.07 -17.07
CA ARG A 86 17.50 -21.03 -17.03
C ARG A 86 17.98 -20.04 -18.09
N PRO A 87 18.88 -19.10 -17.78
CA PRO A 87 19.87 -18.72 -18.78
C PRO A 87 20.42 -20.05 -19.29
N LYS A 88 20.28 -20.34 -20.59
CA LYS A 88 20.82 -21.57 -21.19
C LYS A 88 22.23 -21.79 -20.64
N PRO A 89 22.69 -23.02 -20.41
CA PRO A 89 24.01 -23.28 -19.81
C PRO A 89 25.21 -22.70 -20.61
N ASN A 90 24.96 -22.08 -21.78
CA ASN A 90 25.92 -21.30 -22.56
C ASN A 90 25.56 -19.80 -22.74
N SER A 91 24.40 -19.30 -22.29
CA SER A 91 24.10 -17.86 -22.25
C SER A 91 24.67 -17.29 -20.96
N LYS A 92 25.96 -16.94 -21.03
CA LYS A 92 26.65 -16.15 -20.01
C LYS A 92 25.90 -14.83 -19.81
N ASP A 93 26.17 -14.12 -18.71
CA ASP A 93 25.79 -12.72 -18.48
C ASP A 93 26.01 -11.77 -19.69
N ASN A 94 26.79 -12.20 -20.69
CA ASN A 94 26.88 -11.61 -22.03
C ASN A 94 25.52 -11.30 -22.68
N ASP A 95 24.49 -12.15 -22.58
CA ASP A 95 23.20 -11.87 -23.24
C ASP A 95 22.47 -10.69 -22.59
N VAL A 96 22.52 -10.59 -21.25
CA VAL A 96 21.94 -9.48 -20.49
C VAL A 96 22.76 -8.21 -20.69
N LEU A 97 24.09 -8.31 -20.67
CA LEU A 97 24.97 -7.17 -20.92
C LEU A 97 24.82 -6.64 -22.35
N GLU A 98 24.77 -7.51 -23.36
CA GLU A 98 24.57 -7.14 -24.76
C GLU A 98 23.22 -6.42 -24.93
N PHE A 99 22.17 -6.93 -24.29
CA PHE A 99 20.85 -6.28 -24.27
C PHE A 99 20.89 -4.90 -23.59
N LEU A 100 21.63 -4.76 -22.48
CA LEU A 100 21.72 -3.53 -21.70
C LEU A 100 22.84 -2.57 -22.14
N GLN A 101 23.63 -2.94 -23.14
CA GLN A 101 24.71 -2.10 -23.65
C GLN A 101 24.22 -0.74 -24.18
N PRO A 102 23.11 -0.66 -24.96
CA PRO A 102 22.55 0.63 -25.37
C PRO A 102 22.13 1.52 -24.18
N TRP A 103 21.67 0.90 -23.09
CA TRP A 103 21.32 1.63 -21.87
C TRP A 103 22.57 2.22 -21.21
N LEU A 104 23.65 1.44 -21.06
CA LEU A 104 24.92 1.93 -20.53
C LEU A 104 25.52 3.04 -21.40
N GLU A 105 25.46 2.90 -22.72
CA GLU A 105 25.93 3.91 -23.68
C GLU A 105 25.17 5.22 -23.57
N ASN A 106 23.84 5.16 -23.44
CA ASN A 106 23.02 6.34 -23.20
C ASN A 106 23.41 7.05 -21.89
N LEU A 107 23.71 6.31 -20.82
CA LEU A 107 24.18 6.89 -19.55
C LEU A 107 25.54 7.57 -19.69
N GLU A 108 26.46 6.99 -20.47
CA GLU A 108 27.75 7.62 -20.77
C GLU A 108 27.58 8.92 -21.54
N CYS A 109 26.73 8.95 -22.57
CA CYS A 109 26.43 10.14 -23.36
C CYS A 109 25.85 11.26 -22.48
N LYS A 110 24.88 10.91 -21.62
CA LYS A 110 24.28 11.83 -20.66
C LYS A 110 25.30 12.43 -19.70
N ALA A 111 26.14 11.60 -19.10
CA ALA A 111 27.17 12.06 -18.19
C ALA A 111 28.21 12.94 -18.90
N ALA A 112 28.61 12.58 -20.13
CA ALA A 112 29.51 13.40 -20.94
C ALA A 112 28.90 14.77 -21.28
N GLY A 113 27.63 14.81 -21.68
CA GLY A 113 26.92 16.06 -21.97
C GLY A 113 26.84 17.00 -20.76
N LEU A 114 26.53 16.47 -19.57
CA LEU A 114 26.54 17.28 -18.34
C LEU A 114 27.94 17.83 -18.02
N ILE A 115 29.00 17.05 -18.27
CA ILE A 115 30.39 17.48 -18.06
C ILE A 115 30.79 18.60 -19.04
N GLU A 116 30.30 18.57 -20.29
CA GLU A 116 30.54 19.61 -21.28
C GLU A 116 29.81 20.92 -20.95
N ILE A 117 28.61 20.83 -20.36
CA ILE A 117 27.84 21.99 -19.92
C ILE A 117 28.46 22.63 -18.67
N TYR A 118 28.87 21.82 -17.70
CA TYR A 118 29.35 22.26 -16.39
C TYR A 118 30.83 21.94 -16.19
N THR A 119 31.72 22.76 -16.75
CA THR A 119 33.19 22.51 -16.84
C THR A 119 34.04 23.04 -15.68
N GLU A 120 33.49 23.90 -14.80
CA GLU A 120 34.23 24.59 -13.72
C GLU A 120 33.71 24.27 -12.30
N ASP A 121 32.80 23.29 -12.15
CA ASP A 121 32.13 23.00 -10.89
C ASP A 121 32.91 21.97 -10.06
N ARG A 122 33.41 22.39 -8.89
CA ARG A 122 34.30 21.51 -8.12
C ARG A 122 33.62 20.32 -7.45
N GLN A 123 32.30 20.26 -7.32
CA GLN A 123 31.62 19.19 -6.58
C GLN A 123 30.69 18.34 -7.45
N ASN A 124 29.68 18.93 -8.08
CA ASN A 124 28.67 18.16 -8.81
C ASN A 124 29.28 17.52 -10.06
N GLU A 125 30.05 18.30 -10.84
CA GLU A 125 30.78 17.79 -12.00
C GLU A 125 31.79 16.70 -11.61
N LYS A 126 32.52 16.83 -10.50
CA LYS A 126 33.43 15.77 -10.02
C LYS A 126 32.70 14.45 -9.75
N LEU A 127 31.49 14.51 -9.19
CA LEU A 127 30.66 13.33 -8.97
C LEU A 127 30.17 12.74 -10.29
N VAL A 128 29.78 13.57 -11.26
CA VAL A 128 29.38 13.10 -12.60
C VAL A 128 30.57 12.48 -13.34
N ARG A 129 31.78 13.05 -13.24
CA ARG A 129 33.01 12.46 -13.78
C ARG A 129 33.34 11.11 -13.16
N ALA A 130 33.20 10.99 -11.84
CA ALA A 130 33.38 9.71 -11.15
C ALA A 130 32.33 8.68 -11.58
N ALA A 131 31.07 9.10 -11.75
CA ALA A 131 30.01 8.25 -12.27
C ALA A 131 30.32 7.76 -13.70
N LEU A 132 30.72 8.67 -14.60
CA LEU A 132 31.12 8.35 -15.97
C LEU A 132 32.29 7.34 -16.00
N ALA A 133 33.30 7.53 -15.15
CA ALA A 133 34.43 6.60 -15.06
C ALA A 133 33.99 5.18 -14.67
N LEU A 134 33.12 5.06 -13.66
CA LEU A 134 32.59 3.77 -13.21
C LEU A 134 31.72 3.10 -14.29
N ILE A 135 30.87 3.86 -14.99
CA ILE A 135 30.03 3.34 -16.07
C ILE A 135 30.92 2.80 -17.21
N ARG A 136 31.92 3.57 -17.65
CA ARG A 136 32.87 3.16 -18.69
C ARG A 136 33.66 1.93 -18.31
N GLU A 137 34.17 1.87 -17.08
CA GLU A 137 34.92 0.71 -16.61
C GLU A 137 34.04 -0.54 -16.58
N PHE A 138 32.82 -0.42 -16.05
CA PHE A 138 31.89 -1.55 -16.00
C PHE A 138 31.55 -2.04 -17.41
N ARG A 139 31.28 -1.13 -18.37
CA ARG A 139 31.00 -1.49 -19.77
C ARG A 139 32.18 -2.21 -20.43
N GLN A 140 33.42 -1.80 -20.16
CA GLN A 140 34.62 -2.40 -20.77
C GLN A 140 35.04 -3.72 -20.13
N ARG A 141 34.88 -3.88 -18.82
CA ARG A 141 35.45 -5.00 -18.04
C ARG A 141 34.41 -5.94 -17.43
N GLN A 142 33.13 -5.65 -17.59
CA GLN A 142 32.02 -6.41 -17.00
C GLN A 142 32.11 -6.52 -15.46
N GLY A 143 32.74 -5.52 -14.83
CA GLY A 143 32.98 -5.45 -13.39
C GLY A 143 33.84 -4.25 -13.02
N ILE A 144 33.88 -3.90 -11.73
CA ILE A 144 34.65 -2.76 -11.21
C ILE A 144 35.79 -3.29 -10.34
N SER A 145 37.03 -3.28 -10.85
CA SER A 145 38.20 -3.89 -10.19
C SER A 145 39.52 -3.11 -10.31
N GLY A 146 39.53 -1.92 -10.94
CA GLY A 146 40.71 -1.06 -11.05
C GLY A 146 40.98 -0.15 -9.84
N THR A 147 42.24 0.28 -9.67
CA THR A 147 42.66 1.22 -8.62
C THR A 147 42.03 2.62 -8.78
N GLY A 148 41.94 3.14 -10.02
CA GLY A 148 41.21 4.39 -10.31
C GLY A 148 39.69 4.28 -10.09
N ALA A 149 39.13 3.08 -10.25
CA ALA A 149 37.75 2.77 -9.91
C ALA A 149 37.48 2.87 -8.41
N SER A 150 38.47 2.53 -7.58
CA SER A 150 38.33 2.54 -6.13
C SER A 150 38.07 3.95 -5.59
N GLU A 151 38.79 4.96 -6.09
CA GLU A 151 38.59 6.36 -5.70
C GLU A 151 37.22 6.89 -6.17
N ALA A 152 36.87 6.63 -7.43
CA ALA A 152 35.56 7.01 -7.98
C ALA A 152 34.41 6.34 -7.22
N ARG A 153 34.55 5.07 -6.85
CA ARG A 153 33.57 4.30 -6.07
C ARG A 153 33.42 4.86 -4.65
N SER A 154 34.51 5.22 -3.97
CA SER A 154 34.44 5.87 -2.65
C SER A 154 33.73 7.22 -2.74
N LEU A 155 34.07 8.04 -3.74
CA LEU A 155 33.49 9.37 -3.91
C LEU A 155 31.98 9.31 -4.14
N VAL A 156 31.52 8.42 -5.03
CA VAL A 156 30.11 8.21 -5.34
C VAL A 156 29.36 7.53 -4.18
N ALA A 157 30.03 6.76 -3.33
CA ALA A 157 29.43 6.15 -2.15
C ALA A 157 29.20 7.16 -1.00
N GLU A 158 30.15 8.06 -0.77
CA GLU A 158 30.14 8.99 0.36
C GLU A 158 29.36 10.28 0.11
N LYS A 159 29.33 10.75 -1.14
CA LYS A 159 28.73 12.05 -1.50
C LYS A 159 27.48 11.89 -2.36
N SER A 160 26.70 12.95 -2.39
CA SER A 160 25.53 13.11 -3.27
C SER A 160 25.62 14.43 -4.01
N ILE A 161 24.94 14.51 -5.15
CA ILE A 161 24.75 15.76 -5.88
C ILE A 161 24.10 16.79 -4.96
N ASN A 162 24.67 17.98 -4.92
CA ASN A 162 24.12 19.13 -4.22
C ASN A 162 22.99 19.73 -5.07
N LYS A 163 21.78 19.75 -4.52
CA LYS A 163 20.57 20.28 -5.17
C LYS A 163 20.50 21.80 -5.20
N ASP A 164 21.13 22.45 -4.24
CA ASP A 164 21.02 23.90 -4.01
C ASP A 164 22.16 24.68 -4.67
N LEU A 165 22.92 24.02 -5.54
CA LEU A 165 24.11 24.59 -6.15
C LEU A 165 23.71 25.50 -7.32
N GLN A 166 24.07 26.78 -7.22
CA GLN A 166 23.73 27.79 -8.23
C GLN A 166 24.34 27.45 -9.60
N GLY A 167 23.56 27.62 -10.66
CA GLY A 167 23.98 27.43 -12.05
C GLY A 167 23.46 26.14 -12.69
N TRP A 168 23.10 25.12 -11.92
CA TRP A 168 22.50 23.89 -12.46
C TRP A 168 20.99 24.04 -12.67
N SER A 169 20.50 23.55 -13.81
CA SER A 169 19.05 23.38 -13.99
C SER A 169 18.52 22.23 -13.12
N GLU A 170 17.25 22.30 -12.70
CA GLU A 170 16.63 21.23 -11.91
C GLU A 170 16.62 19.89 -12.66
N VAL A 171 16.43 19.93 -13.97
CA VAL A 171 16.49 18.76 -14.86
C VAL A 171 17.87 18.10 -14.81
N ASP A 172 18.94 18.90 -14.90
CA ASP A 172 20.31 18.40 -14.86
C ASP A 172 20.70 17.86 -13.49
N VAL A 173 20.20 18.47 -12.41
CA VAL A 173 20.38 17.96 -11.03
C VAL A 173 19.74 16.58 -10.87
N ILE A 174 18.52 16.41 -11.37
CA ILE A 174 17.81 15.12 -11.33
C ILE A 174 18.58 14.06 -12.15
N GLU A 175 19.06 14.44 -13.33
CA GLU A 175 19.84 13.57 -14.20
C GLU A 175 21.19 13.16 -13.57
N ALA A 176 21.94 14.11 -13.01
CA ALA A 176 23.17 13.84 -12.28
C ALA A 176 22.94 12.93 -11.07
N GLN A 177 21.84 13.12 -10.33
CA GLN A 177 21.48 12.22 -9.22
C GLN A 177 21.18 10.81 -9.68
N GLN A 178 20.56 10.65 -10.84
CA GLN A 178 20.33 9.35 -11.44
C GLN A 178 21.66 8.69 -11.82
N LEU A 179 22.55 9.40 -12.52
CA LEU A 179 23.85 8.89 -12.95
C LEU A 179 24.72 8.43 -11.76
N VAL A 180 24.84 9.27 -10.72
CA VAL A 180 25.61 8.94 -9.51
C VAL A 180 25.01 7.73 -8.79
N ARG A 181 23.68 7.60 -8.75
CA ARG A 181 23.02 6.45 -8.12
C ARG A 181 23.25 5.16 -8.91
N ILE A 182 23.12 5.20 -10.23
CA ILE A 182 23.39 4.05 -11.10
C ILE A 182 24.85 3.63 -10.98
N ALA A 183 25.80 4.58 -11.04
CA ALA A 183 27.22 4.28 -10.87
C ALA A 183 27.53 3.63 -9.51
N ARG A 184 26.85 4.06 -8.43
CA ARG A 184 26.93 3.41 -7.12
C ARG A 184 26.42 1.97 -7.18
N GLY A 185 25.29 1.74 -7.85
CA GLY A 185 24.70 0.42 -8.04
C GLY A 185 25.55 -0.51 -8.90
N LEU A 186 26.19 0.01 -9.96
CA LEU A 186 27.16 -0.75 -10.79
C LEU A 186 28.36 -1.19 -9.94
N GLY A 187 28.82 -0.32 -9.05
CA GLY A 187 29.78 -0.65 -8.00
C GLY A 187 29.23 -1.58 -6.92
N GLN A 188 28.05 -2.16 -7.07
CA GLN A 188 27.50 -3.18 -6.17
C GLN A 188 27.04 -4.43 -6.94
N VAL A 189 27.28 -4.48 -8.24
CA VAL A 189 27.00 -5.68 -9.05
C VAL A 189 28.04 -6.75 -8.73
N ASP A 190 27.60 -7.94 -8.35
CA ASP A 190 28.43 -9.11 -8.07
C ASP A 190 27.82 -10.34 -8.76
N ALA A 191 28.15 -10.51 -10.03
CA ALA A 191 27.61 -11.57 -10.87
C ALA A 191 27.94 -12.98 -10.32
N GLU A 192 29.14 -13.17 -9.75
CA GLU A 192 29.54 -14.46 -9.16
C GLU A 192 28.62 -14.82 -7.99
N LEU A 193 28.39 -13.89 -7.06
CA LEU A 193 27.51 -14.15 -5.92
C LEU A 193 26.07 -14.41 -6.36
N THR A 194 25.55 -13.61 -7.29
CA THR A 194 24.15 -13.77 -7.75
C THR A 194 23.95 -15.06 -8.54
N ASN A 195 24.93 -15.51 -9.32
CA ASN A 195 24.88 -16.78 -10.04
C ASN A 195 24.92 -17.97 -9.08
N LEU A 196 25.74 -17.92 -8.02
CA LEU A 196 25.75 -18.94 -6.97
C LEU A 196 24.40 -19.02 -6.23
N LEU A 197 23.81 -17.86 -5.89
CA LEU A 197 22.48 -17.82 -5.28
C LEU A 197 21.41 -18.41 -6.21
N TRP A 198 21.46 -18.10 -7.50
CA TRP A 198 20.53 -18.66 -8.49
C TRP A 198 20.67 -20.18 -8.61
N GLU A 199 21.89 -20.69 -8.70
CA GLU A 199 22.19 -22.13 -8.80
C GLU A 199 21.64 -22.93 -7.60
N ILE A 200 21.79 -22.39 -6.39
CA ILE A 200 21.33 -23.05 -5.17
C ILE A 200 19.81 -22.92 -4.98
N LEU A 201 19.26 -21.71 -5.20
CA LEU A 201 17.87 -21.41 -4.83
C LEU A 201 16.86 -21.88 -5.87
N VAL A 202 17.16 -21.81 -7.17
CA VAL A 202 16.17 -22.16 -8.21
C VAL A 202 15.68 -23.60 -8.11
N PRO A 203 16.54 -24.62 -7.90
CA PRO A 203 16.07 -25.99 -7.72
C PRO A 203 15.14 -26.16 -6.50
N PHE A 204 15.40 -25.44 -5.40
CA PHE A 204 14.51 -25.42 -4.24
C PHE A 204 13.17 -24.77 -4.59
N VAL A 205 13.20 -23.61 -5.25
CA VAL A 205 12.02 -22.86 -5.67
C VAL A 205 11.13 -23.67 -6.61
N GLU A 206 11.70 -24.36 -7.59
CA GLU A 206 10.96 -25.23 -8.53
C GLU A 206 10.22 -26.34 -7.76
N ARG A 207 10.93 -27.04 -6.86
CA ARG A 207 10.33 -28.09 -6.01
C ARG A 207 9.22 -27.54 -5.12
N PHE A 208 9.42 -26.36 -4.53
CA PHE A 208 8.43 -25.71 -3.69
C PHE A 208 7.17 -25.36 -4.49
N ARG A 209 7.31 -24.71 -5.66
CA ARG A 209 6.17 -24.36 -6.53
C ARG A 209 5.37 -25.59 -6.94
N GLU A 210 6.03 -26.69 -7.28
CA GLU A 210 5.36 -27.95 -7.59
C GLU A 210 4.63 -28.53 -6.38
N SER A 211 5.29 -28.58 -5.21
CA SER A 211 4.70 -29.10 -3.98
C SER A 211 3.49 -28.28 -3.56
N PHE A 212 3.56 -26.95 -3.62
CA PHE A 212 2.49 -26.06 -3.22
C PHE A 212 1.20 -26.32 -4.00
N VAL A 213 1.32 -26.58 -5.30
CA VAL A 213 0.18 -26.92 -6.16
C VAL A 213 -0.30 -28.35 -5.95
N ARG A 214 0.60 -29.30 -5.67
CA ARG A 214 0.22 -30.68 -5.31
C ARG A 214 -0.55 -30.77 -4.00
N GLU A 215 -0.28 -29.86 -3.05
CA GLU A 215 -1.06 -29.70 -1.82
C GLU A 215 -2.44 -29.07 -2.06
N GLY A 216 -2.79 -28.75 -3.32
CA GLY A 216 -4.09 -28.22 -3.70
C GLY A 216 -4.21 -26.71 -3.55
N PHE A 217 -3.11 -25.96 -3.48
CA PHE A 217 -3.13 -24.50 -3.35
C PHE A 217 -2.63 -23.79 -4.61
N VAL A 218 -3.26 -22.67 -4.95
CA VAL A 218 -2.81 -21.78 -6.03
C VAL A 218 -2.86 -20.34 -5.52
N SER A 219 -1.75 -19.63 -5.63
CA SER A 219 -1.67 -18.21 -5.25
C SER A 219 -2.40 -17.32 -6.28
N PHE A 220 -2.77 -16.10 -5.89
CA PHE A 220 -3.44 -15.16 -6.81
C PHE A 220 -2.63 -14.87 -8.08
N ASP A 221 -1.32 -14.72 -7.98
CA ASP A 221 -0.45 -14.56 -9.14
C ASP A 221 -0.34 -15.86 -9.96
N GLY A 222 -0.36 -17.01 -9.28
CA GLY A 222 -0.45 -18.34 -9.90
C GLY A 222 -1.71 -18.53 -10.73
N LEU A 223 -2.87 -17.99 -10.32
CA LEU A 223 -4.10 -18.04 -11.12
C LEU A 223 -3.90 -17.41 -12.50
N LEU A 224 -3.33 -16.21 -12.53
CA LEU A 224 -3.09 -15.48 -13.78
C LEU A 224 -2.06 -16.20 -14.65
N MET A 225 -0.93 -16.60 -14.05
CA MET A 225 0.15 -17.28 -14.78
C MET A 225 -0.31 -18.60 -15.39
N ARG A 226 -1.06 -19.42 -14.62
CA ARG A 226 -1.57 -20.70 -15.08
C ARG A 226 -2.68 -20.54 -16.11
N ALA A 227 -3.59 -19.58 -15.94
CA ALA A 227 -4.60 -19.29 -16.95
C ALA A 227 -3.97 -18.81 -18.27
N ARG A 228 -2.95 -17.94 -18.19
CA ARG A 228 -2.14 -17.52 -19.34
C ARG A 228 -1.48 -18.72 -20.03
N ASN A 229 -0.83 -19.59 -19.27
CA ASN A 229 -0.17 -20.78 -19.81
C ASN A 229 -1.19 -21.75 -20.43
N LEU A 230 -2.36 -21.93 -19.81
CA LEU A 230 -3.46 -22.76 -20.35
C LEU A 230 -3.87 -22.26 -21.75
N VAL A 231 -4.18 -20.98 -21.91
CA VAL A 231 -4.61 -20.44 -23.20
C VAL A 231 -3.47 -20.31 -24.22
N ARG A 232 -2.22 -20.17 -23.77
CA ARG A 232 -1.03 -20.13 -24.65
C ARG A 232 -0.64 -21.51 -25.17
N ASP A 233 -0.54 -22.49 -24.26
CA ASP A 233 0.13 -23.77 -24.50
C ASP A 233 -0.86 -24.89 -24.88
N ARG A 234 -2.17 -24.67 -24.73
CA ARG A 234 -3.22 -25.64 -25.10
C ARG A 234 -4.12 -25.08 -26.21
N PRO A 235 -3.68 -25.15 -27.49
CA PRO A 235 -4.43 -24.59 -28.62
C PRO A 235 -5.88 -25.06 -28.73
N ARG A 236 -6.17 -26.33 -28.37
CA ARG A 236 -7.53 -26.87 -28.38
C ARG A 236 -8.46 -26.15 -27.40
N VAL A 237 -8.02 -25.97 -26.16
CA VAL A 237 -8.75 -25.23 -25.12
C VAL A 237 -8.94 -23.77 -25.56
N ARG A 238 -7.85 -23.15 -26.05
CA ARG A 238 -7.90 -21.78 -26.56
C ARG A 238 -8.92 -21.62 -27.68
N GLU A 239 -8.97 -22.54 -28.64
CA GLU A 239 -9.89 -22.49 -29.78
C GLU A 239 -11.36 -22.62 -29.35
N GLU A 240 -11.65 -23.47 -28.36
CA GLU A 240 -12.98 -23.57 -27.76
C GLU A 240 -13.40 -22.24 -27.08
N LEU A 241 -12.53 -21.69 -26.24
CA LEU A 241 -12.78 -20.44 -25.53
C LEU A 241 -12.94 -19.24 -26.49
N LYS A 242 -12.16 -19.21 -27.59
CA LYS A 242 -12.34 -18.19 -28.65
C LYS A 242 -13.74 -18.22 -29.25
N ARG A 243 -14.35 -19.40 -29.41
CA ARG A 243 -15.71 -19.56 -29.97
C ARG A 243 -16.78 -19.21 -28.94
N GLN A 244 -16.52 -19.48 -27.67
CA GLN A 244 -17.41 -19.16 -26.57
C GLN A 244 -17.56 -17.64 -26.36
N PHE A 245 -16.45 -16.90 -26.31
CA PHE A 245 -16.46 -15.45 -26.11
C PHE A 245 -16.63 -14.73 -27.44
N ARG A 246 -17.80 -14.12 -27.66
CA ARG A 246 -18.08 -13.35 -28.89
C ARG A 246 -17.49 -11.94 -28.88
N ALA A 247 -17.39 -11.33 -27.71
CA ALA A 247 -16.81 -10.01 -27.49
C ALA A 247 -16.16 -9.95 -26.11
N ILE A 248 -15.14 -9.11 -25.97
CA ILE A 248 -14.37 -8.88 -24.75
C ILE A 248 -14.36 -7.37 -24.51
N LEU A 249 -15.03 -6.94 -23.44
CA LEU A 249 -15.12 -5.54 -23.03
C LEU A 249 -14.25 -5.37 -21.78
N ILE A 250 -13.29 -4.45 -21.85
CA ILE A 250 -12.30 -4.23 -20.79
C ILE A 250 -12.37 -2.76 -20.38
N ASP A 251 -12.82 -2.54 -19.15
CA ASP A 251 -12.82 -1.23 -18.52
C ASP A 251 -11.56 -1.04 -17.67
N GLU A 252 -11.18 0.20 -17.37
CA GLU A 252 -9.96 0.56 -16.63
C GLU A 252 -8.69 -0.13 -17.17
N PHE A 253 -8.57 -0.19 -18.51
CA PHE A 253 -7.51 -0.93 -19.22
C PHE A 253 -6.09 -0.55 -18.78
N GLN A 254 -5.88 0.66 -18.28
CA GLN A 254 -4.60 1.16 -17.77
C GLN A 254 -4.16 0.60 -16.40
N ASP A 255 -5.04 -0.10 -15.69
CA ASP A 255 -4.75 -0.76 -14.41
C ASP A 255 -4.52 -2.28 -14.56
N THR A 256 -4.50 -2.75 -15.80
CA THR A 256 -4.41 -4.19 -16.11
C THR A 256 -2.95 -4.67 -16.01
N ASP A 257 -2.73 -5.80 -15.34
CA ASP A 257 -1.42 -6.46 -15.31
C ASP A 257 -1.09 -7.01 -16.71
N PRO A 258 0.17 -6.94 -17.16
CA PRO A 258 0.55 -7.43 -18.48
C PRO A 258 0.15 -8.89 -18.80
N ILE A 259 0.17 -9.79 -17.82
CA ILE A 259 -0.26 -11.19 -17.97
C ILE A 259 -1.77 -11.27 -18.30
N GLN A 260 -2.57 -10.33 -17.79
CA GLN A 260 -3.99 -10.26 -18.10
C GLN A 260 -4.21 -9.84 -19.56
N TYR A 261 -3.39 -8.92 -20.11
CA TYR A 261 -3.42 -8.62 -21.54
C TYR A 261 -3.15 -9.87 -22.37
N GLU A 262 -2.13 -10.67 -22.02
CA GLU A 262 -1.82 -11.90 -22.76
C GLU A 262 -3.02 -12.84 -22.83
N ILE A 263 -3.69 -13.10 -21.70
CA ILE A 263 -4.88 -13.95 -21.64
C ILE A 263 -5.96 -13.42 -22.59
N LEU A 264 -6.30 -12.13 -22.47
CA LEU A 264 -7.39 -11.51 -23.23
C LEU A 264 -7.09 -11.48 -24.73
N LEU A 265 -5.85 -11.17 -25.11
CA LEU A 265 -5.39 -11.17 -26.50
C LEU A 265 -5.41 -12.58 -27.09
N TYR A 266 -4.95 -13.58 -26.35
CA TYR A 266 -5.00 -14.97 -26.82
C TYR A 266 -6.45 -15.42 -27.11
N LEU A 267 -7.41 -15.01 -26.27
CA LEU A 267 -8.84 -15.28 -26.44
C LEU A 267 -9.50 -14.43 -27.55
N ALA A 268 -8.94 -13.26 -27.84
CA ALA A 268 -9.40 -12.36 -28.90
C ALA A 268 -8.89 -12.74 -30.31
N GLU A 269 -7.89 -13.63 -30.40
CA GLU A 269 -7.33 -14.06 -31.68
C GLU A 269 -8.39 -14.70 -32.59
N LYS A 270 -8.21 -14.56 -33.91
CA LYS A 270 -8.98 -15.27 -34.94
C LYS A 270 -9.04 -16.77 -34.64
N THR A 271 -10.21 -17.35 -34.92
CA THR A 271 -10.38 -18.81 -34.94
C THR A 271 -9.46 -19.41 -35.99
N ASP A 272 -9.03 -20.65 -35.78
CA ASP A 272 -8.10 -21.39 -36.64
C ASP A 272 -6.67 -20.80 -36.73
N HIS A 273 -6.37 -19.77 -35.94
CA HIS A 273 -5.02 -19.30 -35.65
C HIS A 273 -4.59 -19.72 -34.24
N SER A 274 -3.28 -19.79 -33.98
CA SER A 274 -2.74 -20.07 -32.64
C SER A 274 -1.32 -19.51 -32.54
N ALA A 275 -1.18 -18.20 -32.39
CA ALA A 275 0.12 -17.58 -32.18
C ALA A 275 0.76 -18.09 -30.88
N LYS A 276 2.05 -18.44 -30.96
CA LYS A 276 2.86 -18.87 -29.80
C LYS A 276 3.18 -17.74 -28.83
N GLU A 277 3.25 -16.52 -29.37
CA GLU A 277 3.53 -15.30 -28.61
C GLU A 277 2.38 -14.31 -28.81
N TRP A 278 2.00 -13.65 -27.73
CA TRP A 278 0.86 -12.72 -27.72
C TRP A 278 1.06 -11.53 -28.67
N ARG A 279 2.32 -11.09 -28.88
CA ARG A 279 2.67 -10.00 -29.82
C ARG A 279 2.32 -10.32 -31.27
N ASN A 280 2.24 -11.60 -31.60
CA ASN A 280 1.96 -12.10 -32.95
C ASN A 280 0.48 -12.46 -33.16
N VAL A 281 -0.38 -12.23 -32.16
CA VAL A 281 -1.81 -12.51 -32.23
C VAL A 281 -2.48 -11.71 -33.34
N LYS A 282 -3.25 -12.41 -34.16
CA LYS A 282 -4.15 -11.80 -35.14
C LYS A 282 -5.54 -11.65 -34.58
N LEU A 283 -5.97 -10.42 -34.29
CA LEU A 283 -7.24 -10.16 -33.62
C LEU A 283 -8.44 -10.45 -34.54
N THR A 284 -9.53 -10.93 -33.94
CA THR A 284 -10.84 -11.00 -34.62
C THR A 284 -11.45 -9.59 -34.68
N PRO A 285 -11.79 -9.07 -35.87
CA PRO A 285 -12.42 -7.75 -35.98
C PRO A 285 -13.68 -7.61 -35.12
N GLY A 286 -13.81 -6.50 -34.39
CA GLY A 286 -14.96 -6.20 -33.53
C GLY A 286 -15.03 -6.97 -32.21
N LYS A 287 -14.06 -7.86 -31.92
CA LYS A 287 -14.09 -8.71 -30.73
C LYS A 287 -13.56 -8.04 -29.46
N VAL A 288 -12.68 -7.04 -29.59
CA VAL A 288 -12.05 -6.35 -28.45
C VAL A 288 -12.56 -4.93 -28.36
N PHE A 289 -13.01 -4.54 -27.17
CA PHE A 289 -13.39 -3.18 -26.83
C PHE A 289 -12.69 -2.78 -25.53
N VAL A 290 -11.82 -1.76 -25.59
CA VAL A 290 -11.03 -1.29 -24.45
C VAL A 290 -11.40 0.14 -24.10
N VAL A 291 -11.54 0.39 -22.80
CA VAL A 291 -11.74 1.73 -22.24
C VAL A 291 -10.67 1.94 -21.18
N GLY A 292 -9.99 3.08 -21.23
CA GLY A 292 -9.00 3.43 -20.23
C GLY A 292 -8.51 4.86 -20.33
N ASP A 293 -7.93 5.33 -19.23
CA ASP A 293 -7.28 6.63 -19.16
C ASP A 293 -5.88 6.48 -18.54
N PRO A 294 -4.81 6.54 -19.35
CA PRO A 294 -3.43 6.47 -18.86
C PRO A 294 -3.10 7.43 -17.72
N LYS A 295 -3.76 8.60 -17.65
CA LYS A 295 -3.57 9.60 -16.60
C LYS A 295 -4.05 9.10 -15.23
N GLN A 296 -4.89 8.06 -15.20
CA GLN A 296 -5.47 7.45 -14.01
C GLN A 296 -4.88 6.07 -13.68
N SER A 297 -3.79 5.65 -14.33
CA SER A 297 -3.08 4.43 -13.95
C SER A 297 -2.35 4.68 -12.63
N ILE A 298 -2.76 4.03 -11.54
CA ILE A 298 -2.21 4.26 -10.18
C ILE A 298 -2.05 2.95 -9.38
N TYR A 299 -2.06 1.82 -10.06
CA TYR A 299 -1.98 0.49 -9.45
C TYR A 299 -0.70 -0.25 -9.84
N ALA A 300 0.42 0.44 -10.01
CA ALA A 300 1.69 -0.23 -10.34
C ALA A 300 2.15 -1.17 -9.22
N PHE A 301 1.75 -0.92 -7.96
CA PHE A 301 1.96 -1.86 -6.86
C PHE A 301 1.15 -3.17 -6.98
N ARG A 302 0.08 -3.18 -7.79
CA ARG A 302 -0.64 -4.37 -8.28
C ARG A 302 -0.17 -4.78 -9.68
N ARG A 303 0.99 -4.28 -10.13
CA ARG A 303 1.67 -4.58 -11.40
C ARG A 303 0.98 -4.07 -12.66
N ALA A 304 0.10 -3.08 -12.54
CA ALA A 304 -0.33 -2.33 -13.72
C ALA A 304 0.90 -1.72 -14.41
N ASP A 305 1.02 -1.90 -15.72
CA ASP A 305 2.17 -1.41 -16.49
C ASP A 305 1.71 -0.55 -17.67
N ILE A 306 2.09 0.73 -17.63
CA ILE A 306 1.74 1.70 -18.66
C ILE A 306 2.50 1.46 -19.98
N GLU A 307 3.70 0.90 -19.92
CA GLU A 307 4.46 0.49 -21.11
C GLU A 307 3.70 -0.63 -21.84
N ALA A 308 3.17 -1.60 -21.08
CA ALA A 308 2.35 -2.67 -21.62
C ALA A 308 1.04 -2.15 -22.22
N TYR A 309 0.36 -1.21 -21.53
CA TYR A 309 -0.81 -0.52 -22.09
C TYR A 309 -0.51 0.09 -23.46
N LEU A 310 0.57 0.87 -23.56
CA LEU A 310 0.96 1.54 -24.81
C LEU A 310 1.35 0.53 -25.89
N GLU A 311 2.07 -0.53 -25.53
CA GLU A 311 2.45 -1.60 -26.46
C GLU A 311 1.21 -2.28 -27.06
N VAL A 312 0.23 -2.64 -26.24
CA VAL A 312 -0.99 -3.32 -26.70
C VAL A 312 -1.87 -2.39 -27.54
N VAL A 313 -2.11 -1.16 -27.09
CA VAL A 313 -2.97 -0.21 -27.81
C VAL A 313 -2.34 0.19 -29.16
N GLU A 314 -1.08 0.62 -29.15
CA GLU A 314 -0.43 1.16 -30.35
C GLU A 314 0.04 0.05 -31.30
N LYS A 315 0.77 -0.96 -30.80
CA LYS A 315 1.44 -1.95 -31.67
C LYS A 315 0.57 -3.14 -32.04
N LEU A 316 -0.54 -3.38 -31.34
CA LEU A 316 -1.38 -4.55 -31.59
C LEU A 316 -2.80 -4.19 -32.02
N ILE A 317 -3.51 -3.34 -31.27
CA ILE A 317 -4.90 -2.98 -31.58
C ILE A 317 -4.95 -2.02 -32.78
N LYS A 318 -4.26 -0.86 -32.70
CA LYS A 318 -4.26 0.13 -33.79
C LYS A 318 -3.56 -0.38 -35.05
N ALA A 319 -2.47 -1.14 -34.90
CA ALA A 319 -1.78 -1.77 -36.03
C ALA A 319 -2.64 -2.82 -36.77
N GLN A 320 -3.77 -3.24 -36.21
CA GLN A 320 -4.74 -4.16 -36.81
C GLN A 320 -6.10 -3.49 -37.03
N ASP A 321 -6.08 -2.22 -37.46
CA ASP A 321 -7.26 -1.41 -37.83
C ASP A 321 -8.24 -1.12 -36.67
N GLY A 322 -7.75 -1.14 -35.43
CA GLY A 322 -8.53 -0.74 -34.26
C GLY A 322 -8.87 0.76 -34.28
N MET A 323 -10.14 1.09 -34.01
CA MET A 323 -10.61 2.48 -33.95
C MET A 323 -10.31 3.12 -32.59
N GLU A 324 -9.63 4.27 -32.60
CA GLU A 324 -9.42 5.09 -31.41
C GLU A 324 -10.52 6.15 -31.28
N CYS A 325 -11.26 6.13 -30.16
CA CYS A 325 -12.24 7.16 -29.80
C CYS A 325 -11.73 7.92 -28.57
N ARG A 326 -11.56 9.24 -28.69
CA ARG A 326 -11.11 10.09 -27.57
C ARG A 326 -12.29 10.83 -26.95
N LEU A 327 -12.51 10.62 -25.65
CA LEU A 327 -13.53 11.32 -24.87
C LEU A 327 -12.86 12.39 -24.01
N THR A 328 -12.95 13.66 -24.43
CA THR A 328 -12.35 14.79 -23.70
C THR A 328 -13.37 15.60 -22.89
N THR A 329 -14.66 15.37 -23.08
CA THR A 329 -15.72 16.06 -22.33
C THR A 329 -15.91 15.44 -20.95
N ASN A 330 -15.73 16.25 -19.91
CA ASN A 330 -15.95 15.90 -18.51
C ASN A 330 -17.33 16.38 -18.05
N PHE A 331 -18.18 15.45 -17.62
CA PHE A 331 -19.54 15.70 -17.14
C PHE A 331 -19.62 15.82 -15.60
N ARG A 332 -18.50 15.60 -14.91
CA ARG A 332 -18.41 15.43 -13.45
C ARG A 332 -18.11 16.74 -12.73
N SER A 333 -17.07 17.43 -13.16
CA SER A 333 -16.43 18.53 -12.44
C SER A 333 -16.77 19.89 -13.04
N HIS A 334 -16.79 20.91 -12.19
CA HIS A 334 -16.97 22.30 -12.58
C HIS A 334 -15.78 22.82 -13.41
N ALA A 335 -16.03 23.74 -14.35
CA ALA A 335 -15.02 24.34 -15.24
C ALA A 335 -13.78 24.87 -14.48
N ASP A 336 -13.98 25.72 -13.46
CA ASP A 336 -12.90 26.30 -12.66
C ASP A 336 -11.96 25.26 -12.01
N ILE A 337 -12.46 24.05 -11.69
CA ILE A 337 -11.61 22.96 -11.19
C ILE A 337 -10.77 22.39 -12.34
N LEU A 338 -11.41 22.16 -13.49
CA LEU A 338 -10.75 21.59 -14.67
C LEU A 338 -9.68 22.52 -15.24
N ASP A 339 -9.89 23.83 -15.22
CA ASP A 339 -8.90 24.82 -15.66
C ASP A 339 -7.63 24.76 -14.81
N VAL A 340 -7.77 24.68 -13.48
CA VAL A 340 -6.64 24.52 -12.57
C VAL A 340 -5.95 23.16 -12.74
N VAL A 341 -6.73 22.08 -12.87
CA VAL A 341 -6.21 20.73 -13.12
C VAL A 341 -5.41 20.71 -14.42
N ASN A 342 -5.97 21.20 -15.53
CA ASN A 342 -5.27 21.27 -16.81
C ASN A 342 -3.98 22.11 -16.70
N GLY A 343 -4.04 23.29 -16.06
CA GLY A 343 -2.86 24.13 -15.86
C GLY A 343 -1.73 23.46 -15.06
N ILE A 344 -2.05 22.65 -14.04
CA ILE A 344 -1.06 21.90 -13.25
C ILE A 344 -0.48 20.75 -14.07
N PHE A 345 -1.34 19.93 -14.68
CA PHE A 345 -0.90 18.67 -15.28
C PHE A 345 -0.34 18.82 -16.69
N GLU A 346 -0.62 19.91 -17.41
CA GLU A 346 0.12 20.28 -18.61
C GLU A 346 1.60 20.53 -18.33
N CYS A 347 1.95 20.97 -17.12
CA CYS A 347 3.32 21.15 -16.67
C CYS A 347 3.91 19.85 -16.10
N LEU A 348 3.20 19.15 -15.21
CA LEU A 348 3.74 17.97 -14.52
C LEU A 348 3.81 16.71 -15.40
N ILE A 349 2.77 16.45 -16.21
CA ILE A 349 2.66 15.24 -17.04
C ILE A 349 3.27 15.52 -18.40
N GLN A 350 4.59 15.35 -18.48
CA GLN A 350 5.34 15.43 -19.73
C GLN A 350 5.49 14.05 -20.38
N PRO A 351 5.43 13.96 -21.71
CA PRO A 351 5.62 12.70 -22.41
C PRO A 351 7.04 12.16 -22.19
N ARG A 352 7.13 10.90 -21.79
CA ARG A 352 8.35 10.13 -21.66
C ARG A 352 8.12 8.72 -22.19
N ASP A 353 8.91 8.33 -23.16
CA ASP A 353 8.75 7.04 -23.85
C ASP A 353 8.72 5.87 -22.87
N GLY A 354 7.75 4.96 -23.05
CA GLY A 354 7.50 3.80 -22.19
C GLY A 354 7.15 4.08 -20.72
N VAL A 355 7.06 5.34 -20.27
CA VAL A 355 6.88 5.67 -18.83
C VAL A 355 5.68 6.58 -18.60
N GLN A 356 5.48 7.59 -19.42
CA GLN A 356 4.43 8.59 -19.22
C GLN A 356 3.92 9.09 -20.57
N PRO A 357 2.66 8.81 -20.95
CA PRO A 357 2.09 9.38 -22.18
C PRO A 357 1.84 10.89 -22.05
N PRO A 358 1.67 11.61 -23.17
CA PRO A 358 1.37 13.03 -23.17
C PRO A 358 0.07 13.34 -22.43
N TYR A 359 0.02 14.49 -21.76
CA TYR A 359 -1.21 14.99 -21.15
C TYR A 359 -2.25 15.35 -22.22
N ILE A 360 -3.48 14.91 -22.02
CA ILE A 360 -4.64 15.30 -22.83
C ILE A 360 -5.60 16.04 -21.90
N ALA A 361 -5.80 17.32 -22.16
CA ALA A 361 -6.68 18.19 -21.40
C ALA A 361 -8.14 17.72 -21.48
N ILE A 362 -8.86 17.90 -20.38
CA ILE A 362 -10.28 17.59 -20.25
C ILE A 362 -11.09 18.89 -20.23
N ASN A 363 -12.19 18.91 -20.97
CA ASN A 363 -13.04 20.08 -21.16
C ASN A 363 -14.35 19.91 -20.40
N PRO A 364 -14.86 20.94 -19.70
CA PRO A 364 -16.15 20.86 -19.02
C PRO A 364 -17.29 20.64 -20.03
N ALA A 365 -18.30 19.87 -19.63
CA ALA A 365 -19.57 19.84 -20.35
C ALA A 365 -20.25 21.23 -20.27
N PRO A 366 -21.06 21.64 -21.28
CA PRO A 366 -21.62 23.00 -21.33
C PRO A 366 -22.39 23.44 -20.08
N HIS A 367 -23.08 22.51 -19.42
CA HIS A 367 -23.86 22.74 -18.19
C HIS A 367 -23.02 22.80 -16.90
N ARG A 368 -21.68 22.68 -17.00
CA ARG A 368 -20.73 22.77 -15.88
C ARG A 368 -19.93 24.08 -15.88
N THR A 369 -20.47 25.09 -16.56
CA THR A 369 -19.90 26.44 -16.64
C THR A 369 -20.72 27.42 -15.80
N SER A 370 -20.09 28.52 -15.36
CA SER A 370 -20.54 29.45 -14.31
C SER A 370 -21.79 30.30 -14.65
N ALA A 371 -22.68 29.84 -15.53
CA ALA A 371 -23.87 30.58 -15.94
C ALA A 371 -24.96 30.56 -14.85
N GLY A 372 -24.82 31.42 -13.83
CA GLY A 372 -25.97 32.00 -13.11
C GLY A 372 -26.26 31.52 -11.68
N ALA A 373 -25.33 31.67 -10.72
CA ALA A 373 -25.65 31.52 -9.29
C ALA A 373 -25.60 32.87 -8.53
N PRO A 374 -26.66 33.26 -7.79
CA PRO A 374 -26.74 34.53 -7.06
C PRO A 374 -25.95 34.58 -5.72
N ASN A 375 -25.66 35.82 -5.30
CA ASN A 375 -24.86 36.29 -4.16
C ASN A 375 -25.15 35.65 -2.78
N ILE A 376 -24.51 34.52 -2.48
CA ILE A 376 -24.06 34.15 -1.13
C ILE A 376 -22.59 33.79 -1.29
N ALA A 377 -21.68 34.46 -0.58
CA ALA A 377 -20.22 34.29 -0.74
C ALA A 377 -19.85 32.79 -0.87
N PRO A 378 -19.60 32.27 -2.09
CA PRO A 378 -19.45 30.84 -2.27
C PRO A 378 -18.10 30.40 -1.73
N LEU A 379 -18.04 29.19 -1.18
CA LEU A 379 -16.77 28.52 -1.00
C LEU A 379 -16.02 28.54 -2.36
N PRO A 380 -14.73 28.88 -2.42
CA PRO A 380 -14.01 28.89 -3.69
C PRO A 380 -14.07 27.52 -4.37
N LYS A 381 -14.12 27.49 -5.71
CA LYS A 381 -14.08 26.23 -6.46
C LYS A 381 -12.77 25.48 -6.25
N VAL A 382 -11.66 26.21 -6.16
CA VAL A 382 -10.35 25.67 -5.77
C VAL A 382 -9.71 26.56 -4.70
N MET A 383 -9.28 25.96 -3.59
CA MET A 383 -8.60 26.68 -2.50
C MET A 383 -7.43 25.86 -1.95
N VAL A 384 -6.29 26.53 -1.73
CA VAL A 384 -5.17 26.00 -0.94
C VAL A 384 -5.22 26.62 0.46
N ARG A 385 -5.32 25.77 1.48
CA ARG A 385 -5.21 26.15 2.89
C ARG A 385 -3.80 25.85 3.37
N LYS A 386 -2.97 26.88 3.47
CA LYS A 386 -1.62 26.77 4.01
C LYS A 386 -1.63 27.16 5.49
N ILE A 387 -1.36 26.20 6.35
CA ILE A 387 -1.32 26.44 7.79
C ILE A 387 0.06 26.96 8.17
N VAL A 388 0.09 28.07 8.92
CA VAL A 388 1.32 28.70 9.39
C VAL A 388 1.39 28.55 10.90
N ALA A 389 2.52 28.04 11.39
CA ALA A 389 2.84 27.93 12.81
C ALA A 389 4.16 28.67 13.10
N GLY A 390 4.28 29.31 14.27
CA GLY A 390 5.41 30.18 14.62
C GLY A 390 6.72 29.48 15.01
N ASP A 391 6.85 28.17 14.78
CA ASP A 391 8.00 27.36 15.21
C ASP A 391 8.67 26.72 13.98
N GLU A 392 9.90 27.13 13.66
CA GLU A 392 10.63 26.70 12.45
C GLU A 392 11.09 25.23 12.53
N ASP A 393 11.28 24.68 13.74
CA ASP A 393 11.74 23.31 14.00
C ASP A 393 10.57 22.36 14.36
N MET A 394 9.63 22.20 13.42
CA MET A 394 8.45 21.37 13.64
C MET A 394 8.60 19.94 13.11
N SER A 395 8.34 18.95 13.98
CA SER A 395 8.32 17.53 13.59
C SER A 395 7.15 17.21 12.66
N ALA A 396 7.31 16.20 11.80
CA ALA A 396 6.26 15.76 10.86
C ALA A 396 4.95 15.32 11.57
N GLU A 397 5.06 14.70 12.75
CA GLU A 397 3.91 14.35 13.58
C GLU A 397 3.17 15.60 14.09
N LYS A 398 3.90 16.59 14.62
CA LYS A 398 3.31 17.85 15.10
C LYS A 398 2.62 18.60 13.96
N ALA A 399 3.20 18.61 12.76
CA ALA A 399 2.62 19.20 11.56
C ALA A 399 1.24 18.58 11.22
N ARG A 400 1.16 17.24 11.15
CA ARG A 400 -0.10 16.53 10.86
C ARG A 400 -1.18 16.81 11.90
N ARG A 401 -0.82 16.90 13.17
CA ARG A 401 -1.78 17.17 14.25
C ARG A 401 -2.34 18.58 14.18
N ILE A 402 -1.50 19.57 13.90
CA ILE A 402 -1.95 20.96 13.66
C ILE A 402 -2.88 21.00 12.45
N GLU A 403 -2.55 20.28 11.38
CA GLU A 403 -3.42 20.16 10.21
C GLU A 403 -4.78 19.55 10.55
N GLY A 404 -4.80 18.42 11.27
CA GLY A 404 -6.02 17.78 11.73
C GLY A 404 -6.90 18.71 12.57
N GLU A 405 -6.32 19.47 13.49
CA GLU A 405 -7.04 20.47 14.31
C GLU A 405 -7.64 21.59 13.47
N SER A 406 -6.86 22.15 12.56
CA SER A 406 -7.30 23.24 11.69
C SER A 406 -8.39 22.80 10.72
N LEU A 407 -8.28 21.57 10.20
CA LEU A 407 -9.31 20.95 9.37
C LEU A 407 -10.59 20.71 10.17
N ALA A 408 -10.48 20.18 11.39
CA ALA A 408 -11.63 19.88 12.23
C ALA A 408 -12.43 21.14 12.58
N ARG A 409 -11.74 22.21 13.00
CA ARG A 409 -12.39 23.47 13.33
C ARG A 409 -13.07 24.08 12.11
N TRP A 410 -12.36 24.13 10.99
CA TRP A 410 -12.88 24.69 9.75
C TRP A 410 -14.10 23.92 9.21
N LEU A 411 -14.04 22.58 9.22
CA LEU A 411 -15.19 21.76 8.84
C LEU A 411 -16.40 22.03 9.72
N LYS A 412 -16.19 22.12 11.03
CA LYS A 412 -17.26 22.37 12.00
C LYS A 412 -17.82 23.77 11.90
N ASP A 413 -16.99 24.79 11.75
CA ASP A 413 -17.36 26.20 11.96
C ASP A 413 -17.71 26.92 10.67
N GLU A 414 -17.21 26.46 9.51
CA GLU A 414 -17.42 27.14 8.21
C GLU A 414 -18.11 26.26 7.17
N ILE A 415 -17.95 24.93 7.21
CA ILE A 415 -18.41 24.06 6.12
C ILE A 415 -19.72 23.35 6.46
N ILE A 416 -19.70 22.43 7.41
CA ILE A 416 -20.83 21.56 7.71
C ILE A 416 -22.00 22.41 8.22
N GLY A 417 -23.15 22.31 7.53
CA GLY A 417 -24.37 23.07 7.79
C GLY A 417 -24.34 24.54 7.40
N ARG A 418 -23.20 25.07 6.92
CA ARG A 418 -23.01 26.51 6.63
C ARG A 418 -22.61 26.81 5.19
N ALA A 419 -21.63 26.12 4.63
CA ALA A 419 -21.23 26.35 3.23
C ALA A 419 -22.36 25.94 2.26
N ALA A 420 -22.58 26.74 1.22
CA ALA A 420 -23.50 26.41 0.15
C ALA A 420 -22.77 25.64 -0.95
N ILE A 421 -23.28 24.47 -1.33
CA ILE A 421 -22.75 23.61 -2.39
C ILE A 421 -23.87 23.24 -3.36
N LEU A 422 -23.52 22.80 -4.56
CA LEU A 422 -24.49 22.25 -5.52
C LEU A 422 -24.63 20.74 -5.31
N ASN A 423 -25.86 20.26 -5.18
CA ASN A 423 -26.15 18.84 -5.11
C ASN A 423 -26.11 18.18 -6.51
N SER A 424 -26.37 16.87 -6.58
CA SER A 424 -26.38 16.12 -7.84
C SER A 424 -27.44 16.57 -8.85
N ARG A 425 -28.46 17.31 -8.41
CA ARG A 425 -29.54 17.89 -9.23
C ARG A 425 -29.26 19.34 -9.65
N GLY A 426 -28.13 19.91 -9.25
CA GLY A 426 -27.80 21.32 -9.51
C GLY A 426 -28.51 22.31 -8.59
N GLU A 427 -29.13 21.84 -7.49
CA GLU A 427 -29.77 22.70 -6.50
C GLU A 427 -28.76 23.12 -5.44
N GLN A 428 -28.87 24.35 -4.97
CA GLN A 428 -28.01 24.88 -3.91
C GLN A 428 -28.49 24.38 -2.55
N VAL A 429 -27.64 23.63 -1.85
CA VAL A 429 -27.91 23.06 -0.52
C VAL A 429 -26.80 23.43 0.47
N ARG A 430 -27.09 23.32 1.78
CA ARG A 430 -26.05 23.43 2.81
C ARG A 430 -25.25 22.13 2.85
N ALA A 431 -23.92 22.24 2.82
CA ALA A 431 -23.01 21.09 2.87
C ALA A 431 -23.29 20.23 4.11
N GLN A 432 -23.52 18.94 3.88
CA GLN A 432 -23.65 17.93 4.93
C GLN A 432 -22.37 17.12 5.05
N PRO A 433 -22.14 16.40 6.17
CA PRO A 433 -20.97 15.54 6.32
C PRO A 433 -20.76 14.57 5.14
N LYS A 434 -21.82 13.95 4.61
CA LYS A 434 -21.76 13.03 3.46
C LYS A 434 -21.24 13.64 2.16
N ASP A 435 -21.29 14.97 2.02
CA ASP A 435 -20.86 15.67 0.81
C ASP A 435 -19.35 15.92 0.80
N VAL A 436 -18.66 15.62 1.91
CA VAL A 436 -17.23 15.85 2.11
C VAL A 436 -16.46 14.53 2.08
N ALA A 437 -15.46 14.47 1.20
CA ALA A 437 -14.43 13.44 1.21
C ALA A 437 -13.06 14.02 1.54
N ILE A 438 -12.32 13.35 2.43
CA ILE A 438 -10.94 13.67 2.78
C ILE A 438 -10.04 12.56 2.27
N LEU A 439 -9.18 12.89 1.32
CA LEU A 439 -8.32 11.96 0.62
C LEU A 439 -6.88 12.07 1.15
N PHE A 440 -6.31 10.91 1.47
CA PHE A 440 -4.93 10.78 1.89
C PHE A 440 -4.14 9.91 0.90
N ARG A 441 -2.84 10.19 0.75
CA ARG A 441 -1.94 9.29 0.00
C ARG A 441 -1.83 7.92 0.68
N LYS A 442 -1.62 7.92 2.01
CA LYS A 442 -1.54 6.73 2.87
C LYS A 442 -2.33 6.98 4.15
N LEU A 443 -2.97 5.95 4.69
CA LEU A 443 -3.76 6.05 5.93
C LEU A 443 -2.96 5.72 7.20
N THR A 444 -1.64 5.53 7.11
CA THR A 444 -0.80 5.06 8.23
C THR A 444 -0.88 5.95 9.49
N ASP A 445 -0.89 7.27 9.31
CA ASP A 445 -0.89 8.25 10.40
C ASP A 445 -2.26 8.93 10.57
N ILE A 446 -3.34 8.30 10.11
CA ILE A 446 -4.67 8.94 10.08
C ILE A 446 -5.20 9.33 11.46
N HIS A 447 -4.75 8.65 12.51
CA HIS A 447 -5.18 8.92 13.89
C HIS A 447 -4.93 10.38 14.32
N ASP A 448 -3.90 11.02 13.79
CA ASP A 448 -3.59 12.44 14.05
C ASP A 448 -4.70 13.38 13.55
N TYR A 449 -5.49 12.95 12.56
CA TYR A 449 -6.63 13.69 11.98
C TYR A 449 -7.96 13.29 12.61
N LEU A 450 -8.12 12.00 12.96
CA LEU A 450 -9.38 11.51 13.54
C LEU A 450 -9.63 12.09 14.93
N GLU A 451 -8.60 12.22 15.77
CA GLU A 451 -8.73 12.74 17.14
C GLU A 451 -9.35 14.17 17.19
N PRO A 452 -8.90 15.13 16.37
CA PRO A 452 -9.56 16.42 16.22
C PRO A 452 -11.02 16.36 15.72
N PHE A 453 -11.34 15.54 14.72
CA PHE A 453 -12.72 15.41 14.21
C PHE A 453 -13.67 14.92 15.29
N ARG A 454 -13.23 13.93 16.08
CA ARG A 454 -13.96 13.41 17.26
C ARG A 454 -14.26 14.50 18.28
N ARG A 455 -13.26 15.27 18.70
CA ARG A 455 -13.43 16.34 19.71
C ARG A 455 -14.38 17.43 19.25
N ASN A 456 -14.48 17.63 17.94
CA ASN A 456 -15.37 18.60 17.33
C ASN A 456 -16.77 18.05 17.00
N GLY A 457 -17.05 16.77 17.29
CA GLY A 457 -18.34 16.15 17.04
C GLY A 457 -18.63 15.91 15.56
N ILE A 458 -17.60 15.83 14.71
CA ILE A 458 -17.75 15.57 13.27
C ILE A 458 -17.93 14.06 13.08
N ARG A 459 -19.06 13.66 12.49
CA ARG A 459 -19.29 12.28 12.06
C ARG A 459 -18.39 11.96 10.87
N TYR A 460 -17.65 10.85 10.94
CA TYR A 460 -16.78 10.39 9.85
C TYR A 460 -16.82 8.87 9.72
N VAL A 461 -16.53 8.38 8.51
CA VAL A 461 -16.33 6.97 8.20
C VAL A 461 -14.95 6.81 7.56
N VAL A 462 -14.16 5.84 8.02
CA VAL A 462 -12.84 5.54 7.47
C VAL A 462 -12.92 4.28 6.62
N GLU A 463 -12.64 4.39 5.32
CA GLU A 463 -12.68 3.25 4.42
C GLU A 463 -11.37 2.45 4.47
N GLY A 464 -11.27 1.47 5.38
CA GLY A 464 -10.12 0.54 5.46
C GLY A 464 -10.17 -0.47 6.60
N GLU A 465 -9.96 -1.75 6.29
CA GLU A 465 -10.04 -2.88 7.25
C GLU A 465 -9.00 -2.79 8.39
N ARG A 466 -7.84 -2.20 8.11
CA ARG A 466 -6.76 -1.95 9.08
C ARG A 466 -7.22 -1.23 10.35
N HIS A 467 -8.13 -0.27 10.23
CA HIS A 467 -8.62 0.51 11.38
C HIS A 467 -9.74 -0.21 12.13
N PHE A 468 -10.46 -1.09 11.45
CA PHE A 468 -11.52 -1.89 12.05
C PHE A 468 -10.95 -2.87 13.08
N TYR A 469 -9.98 -3.70 12.71
CA TYR A 469 -9.39 -4.69 13.63
C TYR A 469 -8.53 -4.06 14.74
N ALA A 470 -8.04 -2.83 14.52
CA ALA A 470 -7.34 -2.05 15.55
C ALA A 470 -8.27 -1.35 16.55
N ALA A 471 -9.59 -1.34 16.31
CA ALA A 471 -10.55 -0.70 17.20
C ALA A 471 -10.64 -1.46 18.54
N LYS A 472 -10.73 -0.73 19.65
CA LYS A 472 -10.68 -1.32 20.99
C LYS A 472 -11.83 -2.30 21.23
N GLU A 473 -13.02 -1.96 20.78
CA GLU A 473 -14.21 -2.79 20.87
C GLU A 473 -14.05 -4.12 20.12
N ILE A 474 -13.29 -4.14 19.02
CA ILE A 474 -12.99 -5.36 18.26
C ILE A 474 -11.94 -6.19 19.00
N ILE A 475 -10.87 -5.57 19.51
CA ILE A 475 -9.86 -6.24 20.32
C ILE A 475 -10.49 -6.87 21.58
N ASP A 476 -11.36 -6.13 22.26
CA ASP A 476 -12.07 -6.59 23.46
C ASP A 476 -13.04 -7.73 23.15
N ALA A 477 -13.77 -7.67 22.03
CA ALA A 477 -14.66 -8.74 21.58
C ALA A 477 -13.89 -10.01 21.18
N VAL A 478 -12.75 -9.89 20.50
CA VAL A 478 -11.90 -11.03 20.15
C VAL A 478 -11.29 -11.67 21.40
N ASN A 479 -10.85 -10.87 22.39
CA ASN A 479 -10.42 -11.39 23.69
C ASN A 479 -11.58 -12.10 24.42
N LEU A 480 -12.80 -11.59 24.33
CA LEU A 480 -13.98 -12.27 24.87
C LEU A 480 -14.21 -13.63 24.23
N PHE A 481 -14.16 -13.72 22.90
CA PHE A 481 -14.31 -15.00 22.21
C PHE A 481 -13.21 -15.99 22.60
N ARG A 482 -11.95 -15.55 22.64
CA ARG A 482 -10.81 -16.37 23.09
C ARG A 482 -10.97 -16.86 24.52
N ALA A 483 -11.41 -16.00 25.43
CA ALA A 483 -11.64 -16.38 26.82
C ALA A 483 -12.77 -17.41 26.96
N ILE A 484 -13.85 -17.26 26.17
CA ILE A 484 -14.97 -18.21 26.16
C ILE A 484 -14.55 -19.55 25.54
N GLU A 485 -13.77 -19.55 24.45
CA GLU A 485 -13.33 -20.79 23.80
C GLU A 485 -12.30 -21.54 24.66
N ASN A 486 -11.30 -20.82 25.17
CA ASN A 486 -10.24 -21.37 26.01
C ASN A 486 -10.18 -20.67 27.38
N PRO A 487 -10.75 -21.28 28.43
CA PRO A 487 -10.67 -20.76 29.80
C PRO A 487 -9.23 -20.59 30.33
N TYR A 488 -8.25 -21.28 29.73
CA TYR A 488 -6.84 -21.18 30.13
C TYR A 488 -6.08 -20.04 29.43
N ASP A 489 -6.69 -19.34 28.47
CA ASP A 489 -6.12 -18.13 27.88
C ASP A 489 -6.20 -16.95 28.86
N ARG A 490 -5.25 -16.92 29.78
CA ARG A 490 -5.18 -15.90 30.84
C ARG A 490 -5.04 -14.49 30.28
N LEU A 491 -4.37 -14.33 29.13
CA LEU A 491 -4.19 -13.02 28.52
C LEU A 491 -5.52 -12.48 27.99
N ALA A 492 -6.28 -13.32 27.29
CA ALA A 492 -7.62 -12.98 26.83
C ALA A 492 -8.55 -12.65 28.00
N LEU A 493 -8.54 -13.47 29.07
CA LEU A 493 -9.33 -13.22 30.27
C LEU A 493 -8.98 -11.89 30.95
N VAL A 494 -7.69 -11.56 31.07
CA VAL A 494 -7.25 -10.25 31.59
C VAL A 494 -7.73 -9.11 30.70
N GLY A 495 -7.70 -9.28 29.38
CA GLY A 495 -8.27 -8.33 28.42
C GLY A 495 -9.76 -8.08 28.69
N VAL A 496 -10.55 -9.14 28.84
CA VAL A 496 -11.99 -9.06 29.15
C VAL A 496 -12.23 -8.37 30.50
N LEU A 497 -11.49 -8.74 31.54
CA LEU A 497 -11.63 -8.15 32.88
C LEU A 497 -11.31 -6.66 32.92
N ARG A 498 -10.35 -6.22 32.11
CA ARG A 498 -9.94 -4.81 31.99
C ARG A 498 -10.83 -4.00 31.04
N SER A 499 -11.54 -4.67 30.12
CA SER A 499 -12.47 -4.04 29.19
C SER A 499 -13.68 -3.42 29.91
N PRO A 500 -14.51 -2.59 29.24
CA PRO A 500 -15.77 -2.09 29.81
C PRO A 500 -16.73 -3.17 30.32
N LEU A 501 -16.61 -4.43 29.83
CA LEU A 501 -17.42 -5.56 30.30
C LEU A 501 -17.03 -6.01 31.71
N GLY A 502 -15.73 -6.02 32.04
CA GLY A 502 -15.25 -6.39 33.37
C GLY A 502 -15.07 -5.19 34.31
N GLY A 503 -14.66 -4.04 33.77
CA GLY A 503 -14.52 -2.78 34.49
C GLY A 503 -13.50 -2.80 35.62
N LEU A 504 -12.56 -3.76 35.64
CA LEU A 504 -11.63 -3.93 36.74
C LEU A 504 -10.37 -3.09 36.59
N THR A 505 -9.89 -2.59 37.71
CA THR A 505 -8.59 -1.93 37.80
C THR A 505 -7.45 -2.95 37.73
N ASP A 506 -6.27 -2.54 37.26
CA ASP A 506 -5.08 -3.38 37.22
C ASP A 506 -4.75 -3.97 38.61
N GLN A 507 -5.03 -3.23 39.70
CA GLN A 507 -4.88 -3.70 41.08
C GLN A 507 -5.80 -4.88 41.41
N THR A 508 -7.09 -4.81 41.02
CA THR A 508 -8.07 -5.88 41.29
C THR A 508 -7.71 -7.13 40.50
N ILE A 509 -7.25 -6.97 39.25
CA ILE A 509 -6.79 -8.08 38.40
C ILE A 509 -5.54 -8.74 39.01
N TYR A 510 -4.60 -7.94 39.54
CA TYR A 510 -3.43 -8.46 40.24
C TYR A 510 -3.80 -9.26 41.49
N GLU A 511 -4.80 -8.80 42.25
CA GLU A 511 -5.33 -9.53 43.41
C GLU A 511 -5.95 -10.87 42.99
N LEU A 512 -6.76 -10.90 41.91
CA LEU A 512 -7.26 -12.16 41.34
C LEU A 512 -6.11 -13.11 40.97
N HIS A 513 -5.04 -12.60 40.37
CA HIS A 513 -3.86 -13.42 40.04
C HIS A 513 -3.19 -14.00 41.29
N ARG A 514 -2.92 -13.15 42.30
CA ARG A 514 -2.27 -13.54 43.55
C ARG A 514 -3.06 -14.62 44.29
N GLU A 515 -4.37 -14.55 44.21
CA GLU A 515 -5.30 -15.48 44.84
C GLU A 515 -5.58 -16.74 43.99
N HIS A 516 -4.90 -16.90 42.83
CA HIS A 516 -5.11 -17.97 41.86
C HIS A 516 -6.56 -18.07 41.34
N LEU A 517 -7.19 -16.91 41.11
CA LEU A 517 -8.59 -16.77 40.66
C LEU A 517 -8.72 -16.19 39.24
N LEU A 518 -7.64 -16.17 38.45
CA LEU A 518 -7.71 -15.88 37.00
C LEU A 518 -8.20 -17.11 36.22
N ASP A 519 -9.37 -17.62 36.61
CA ASP A 519 -10.07 -18.73 35.98
C ASP A 519 -11.55 -18.60 36.33
N TYR A 520 -12.39 -18.30 35.32
CA TYR A 520 -13.81 -18.05 35.57
C TYR A 520 -14.60 -19.29 35.97
N ARG A 521 -14.03 -20.50 35.82
CA ARG A 521 -14.66 -21.75 36.25
C ARG A 521 -14.60 -21.94 37.76
N GLU A 522 -13.66 -21.26 38.43
CA GLU A 522 -13.49 -21.28 39.88
C GLU A 522 -14.39 -20.27 40.62
N VAL A 523 -15.55 -19.91 40.02
CA VAL A 523 -16.56 -18.99 40.57
C VAL A 523 -16.92 -19.26 42.03
N ARG A 524 -16.91 -20.53 42.44
CA ARG A 524 -17.25 -20.92 43.82
C ARG A 524 -16.24 -20.39 44.83
N ARG A 525 -14.97 -20.26 44.45
CA ARG A 525 -13.90 -19.72 45.30
C ARG A 525 -13.96 -18.19 45.45
N LEU A 526 -14.64 -17.51 44.52
CA LEU A 526 -14.87 -16.06 44.58
C LEU A 526 -15.94 -15.65 45.61
N ARG A 527 -16.94 -16.51 45.86
CA ARG A 527 -18.08 -16.18 46.75
C ARG A 527 -17.69 -15.78 48.17
N ASN A 528 -16.54 -16.27 48.65
CA ASN A 528 -16.06 -16.03 50.01
C ASN A 528 -14.98 -14.95 50.08
N LYS A 529 -14.75 -14.18 49.00
CA LYS A 529 -13.70 -13.15 48.93
C LYS A 529 -14.29 -11.78 48.61
N ALA A 530 -13.58 -10.73 49.00
CA ALA A 530 -13.99 -9.33 48.86
C ALA A 530 -13.76 -8.79 47.43
N PHE A 531 -14.37 -9.42 46.42
CA PHE A 531 -14.36 -8.92 45.04
C PHE A 531 -15.72 -8.30 44.66
N PRO A 532 -15.77 -7.38 43.69
CA PRO A 532 -17.03 -6.82 43.20
C PRO A 532 -18.00 -7.90 42.72
N THR A 533 -19.29 -7.74 43.04
CA THR A 533 -20.35 -8.69 42.62
C THR A 533 -20.44 -8.83 41.09
N THR A 534 -20.08 -7.77 40.36
CA THR A 534 -20.00 -7.75 38.90
C THR A 534 -19.02 -8.80 38.35
N VAL A 535 -17.93 -9.10 39.05
CA VAL A 535 -16.98 -10.16 38.64
C VAL A 535 -17.60 -11.53 38.77
N LEU A 536 -18.35 -11.76 39.85
CA LEU A 536 -19.04 -13.01 40.08
C LEU A 536 -20.09 -13.26 38.99
N GLU A 537 -20.88 -12.25 38.64
CA GLU A 537 -21.89 -12.30 37.58
C GLU A 537 -21.25 -12.54 36.21
N LEU A 538 -20.16 -11.81 35.90
CA LEU A 538 -19.43 -11.99 34.66
C LEU A 538 -18.86 -13.40 34.54
N TYR A 539 -18.22 -13.92 35.59
CA TYR A 539 -17.64 -15.26 35.53
C TYR A 539 -18.71 -16.35 35.39
N GLN A 540 -19.87 -16.20 36.04
CA GLN A 540 -21.00 -17.12 35.86
C GLN A 540 -21.49 -17.11 34.40
N LYS A 541 -21.58 -15.93 33.79
CA LYS A 541 -21.94 -15.78 32.37
C LYS A 541 -20.89 -16.39 31.45
N LEU A 542 -19.61 -16.16 31.69
CA LEU A 542 -18.51 -16.73 30.89
C LEU A 542 -18.48 -18.26 30.98
N ALA A 543 -18.63 -18.82 32.20
CA ALA A 543 -18.70 -20.28 32.39
C ALA A 543 -19.88 -20.90 31.64
N LYS A 544 -21.05 -20.27 31.71
CA LYS A 544 -22.24 -20.71 30.97
C LYS A 544 -22.04 -20.64 29.46
N LEU A 545 -21.48 -19.54 28.95
CA LEU A 545 -21.20 -19.38 27.52
C LEU A 545 -20.16 -20.40 27.03
N HIS A 546 -19.14 -20.71 27.82
CA HIS A 546 -18.15 -21.75 27.51
C HIS A 546 -18.81 -23.13 27.32
N GLU A 547 -19.83 -23.46 28.11
CA GLU A 547 -20.56 -24.75 27.99
C GLU A 547 -21.56 -24.79 26.82
N GLU A 548 -22.10 -23.64 26.40
CA GLU A 548 -23.17 -23.53 25.40
C GLU A 548 -22.63 -23.32 23.98
N THR A 549 -21.64 -22.44 23.82
CA THR A 549 -21.12 -22.01 22.51
C THR A 549 -20.52 -23.13 21.64
N PRO A 550 -19.86 -24.18 22.18
CA PRO A 550 -19.35 -25.28 21.34
C PRO A 550 -20.45 -26.12 20.68
N LYS A 551 -21.70 -26.02 21.16
CA LYS A 551 -22.86 -26.78 20.64
C LYS A 551 -23.57 -26.05 19.50
N LEU A 552 -23.10 -24.87 19.12
CA LEU A 552 -23.75 -23.99 18.16
C LEU A 552 -22.83 -23.77 16.94
N PRO A 553 -23.39 -23.60 15.73
CA PRO A 553 -22.64 -23.09 14.58
C PRO A 553 -22.01 -21.72 14.89
N VAL A 554 -20.89 -21.37 14.25
CA VAL A 554 -20.10 -20.15 14.56
C VAL A 554 -20.96 -18.88 14.62
N GLY A 555 -21.76 -18.62 13.58
CA GLY A 555 -22.63 -17.43 13.54
C GLY A 555 -23.69 -17.40 14.66
N ALA A 556 -24.21 -18.58 15.03
CA ALA A 556 -25.16 -18.71 16.14
C ALA A 556 -24.48 -18.56 17.50
N ALA A 557 -23.27 -19.11 17.68
CA ALA A 557 -22.46 -18.96 18.88
C ALA A 557 -22.12 -17.50 19.14
N VAL A 558 -21.65 -16.76 18.13
CA VAL A 558 -21.34 -15.33 18.27
C VAL A 558 -22.59 -14.50 18.55
N SER A 559 -23.70 -14.80 17.88
CA SER A 559 -24.99 -14.14 18.16
C SER A 559 -25.49 -14.42 19.59
N HIS A 560 -25.27 -15.64 20.09
CA HIS A 560 -25.59 -16.03 21.46
C HIS A 560 -24.75 -15.28 22.51
N ILE A 561 -23.45 -15.09 22.24
CA ILE A 561 -22.57 -14.27 23.09
C ILE A 561 -23.08 -12.82 23.14
N PHE A 562 -23.40 -12.25 21.99
CA PHE A 562 -23.85 -10.85 21.85
C PHE A 562 -25.20 -10.56 22.50
N THR A 563 -26.07 -11.58 22.58
CA THR A 563 -27.38 -11.47 23.25
C THR A 563 -27.28 -11.77 24.75
N SER A 564 -26.31 -12.58 25.17
CA SER A 564 -26.12 -12.96 26.58
C SER A 564 -25.39 -11.93 27.43
N LEU A 565 -24.64 -11.03 26.80
CA LEU A 565 -23.79 -10.00 27.42
C LEU A 565 -24.15 -8.60 26.90
N PRO A 566 -24.01 -7.53 27.70
CA PRO A 566 -24.40 -6.18 27.32
C PRO A 566 -23.37 -5.47 26.42
N LEU A 567 -22.84 -6.16 25.40
CA LEU A 567 -21.77 -5.62 24.53
C LEU A 567 -22.21 -4.37 23.77
N LYS A 568 -23.38 -4.40 23.12
CA LYS A 568 -23.90 -3.26 22.35
C LYS A 568 -24.24 -2.05 23.22
N PRO A 569 -24.95 -2.19 24.37
CA PRO A 569 -25.15 -1.08 25.29
C PRO A 569 -23.84 -0.49 25.82
N LEU A 570 -22.87 -1.34 26.20
CA LEU A 570 -21.57 -0.86 26.67
C LEU A 570 -20.81 -0.12 25.57
N ALA A 571 -20.84 -0.63 24.34
CA ALA A 571 -20.27 0.04 23.17
C ALA A 571 -20.95 1.39 22.92
N ALA A 572 -22.28 1.46 23.02
CA ALA A 572 -23.07 2.70 22.88
C ALA A 572 -22.72 3.76 23.94
N CYS A 573 -22.35 3.33 25.14
CA CYS A 573 -21.90 4.23 26.23
C CYS A 573 -20.45 4.70 26.08
N THR A 574 -19.69 4.14 25.14
CA THR A 574 -18.36 4.68 24.83
C THR A 574 -18.47 6.01 24.11
N PHE A 575 -17.38 6.76 24.08
CA PHE A 575 -17.27 8.00 23.31
C PHE A 575 -17.60 7.81 21.81
N TYR A 576 -17.52 6.57 21.31
CA TYR A 576 -17.75 6.19 19.91
C TYR A 576 -19.08 5.46 19.68
N GLY A 577 -20.08 5.68 20.55
CA GLY A 577 -21.30 4.86 20.66
C GLY A 577 -21.84 4.22 19.39
N GLU A 578 -22.27 5.03 18.41
CA GLU A 578 -22.84 4.55 17.14
C GLU A 578 -21.84 3.71 16.33
N GLN A 579 -20.59 4.17 16.19
CA GLN A 579 -19.54 3.47 15.42
C GLN A 579 -19.09 2.19 16.11
N ALA A 580 -18.95 2.19 17.44
CA ALA A 580 -18.56 1.01 18.20
C ALA A 580 -19.63 -0.08 18.08
N VAL A 581 -20.91 0.29 18.09
CA VAL A 581 -22.02 -0.63 17.81
C VAL A 581 -21.98 -1.15 16.38
N ALA A 582 -21.75 -0.28 15.39
CA ALA A 582 -21.60 -0.68 13.99
C ALA A 582 -20.42 -1.65 13.79
N ASN A 583 -19.28 -1.38 14.45
CA ASN A 583 -18.10 -2.24 14.40
C ASN A 583 -18.39 -3.63 14.99
N LEU A 584 -19.07 -3.69 16.14
CA LEU A 584 -19.48 -4.95 16.74
C LEU A 584 -20.48 -5.72 15.86
N GLU A 585 -21.42 -5.04 15.21
CA GLU A 585 -22.35 -5.70 14.27
C GLU A 585 -21.63 -6.24 13.03
N LYS A 586 -20.68 -5.48 12.48
CA LYS A 586 -19.82 -5.94 11.39
C LYS A 586 -19.01 -7.17 11.80
N LEU A 587 -18.46 -7.21 13.03
CA LEU A 587 -17.75 -8.37 13.56
C LEU A 587 -18.66 -9.61 13.63
N ARG A 588 -19.91 -9.43 14.07
CA ARG A 588 -20.91 -10.50 14.11
C ARG A 588 -21.20 -11.05 12.71
N GLN A 589 -21.39 -10.17 11.73
CA GLN A 589 -21.62 -10.56 10.33
C GLN A 589 -20.41 -11.29 9.73
N GLN A 590 -19.19 -10.83 10.02
CA GLN A 590 -17.96 -11.51 9.57
C GLN A 590 -17.83 -12.90 10.17
N ALA A 591 -18.12 -13.09 11.46
CA ALA A 591 -18.11 -14.41 12.08
C ALA A 591 -19.18 -15.35 11.49
N GLU A 592 -20.33 -14.81 11.09
CA GLU A 592 -21.37 -15.57 10.39
C GLU A 592 -20.92 -16.03 9.00
N LEU A 593 -20.24 -15.16 8.23
CA LEU A 593 -19.68 -15.50 6.93
C LEU A 593 -18.60 -16.58 7.04
N LEU A 594 -17.68 -16.47 8.01
CA LEU A 594 -16.66 -17.48 8.27
C LEU A 594 -17.28 -18.85 8.59
N GLY A 595 -18.42 -18.87 9.26
CA GLY A 595 -19.18 -20.10 9.54
C GLY A 595 -19.88 -20.72 8.33
N ARG A 596 -20.01 -19.99 7.22
CA ARG A 596 -20.57 -20.50 5.95
C ARG A 596 -19.49 -21.06 5.01
N GLU A 597 -18.26 -20.56 5.14
CA GLU A 597 -17.10 -21.01 4.37
C GLU A 597 -16.53 -22.32 4.96
N GLY A 598 -17.22 -23.44 4.72
CA GLY A 598 -16.73 -24.79 5.05
C GLY A 598 -17.06 -25.29 6.48
N LEU A 599 -16.40 -26.38 6.90
CA LEU A 599 -16.54 -27.00 8.24
C LEU A 599 -15.71 -26.24 9.30
N THR A 600 -15.85 -24.92 9.36
CA THR A 600 -15.10 -24.08 10.31
C THR A 600 -15.66 -24.24 11.73
N THR A 601 -14.78 -24.59 12.67
CA THR A 601 -15.13 -24.62 14.09
C THR A 601 -15.05 -23.22 14.69
N LEU A 602 -15.72 -22.98 15.83
CA LEU A 602 -15.62 -21.71 16.56
C LEU A 602 -14.16 -21.35 16.89
N LYS A 603 -13.35 -22.36 17.23
CA LYS A 603 -11.92 -22.21 17.48
C LYS A 603 -11.17 -21.69 16.26
N GLU A 604 -11.40 -22.29 15.09
CA GLU A 604 -10.76 -21.87 13.85
C GLU A 604 -11.18 -20.45 13.46
N ALA A 605 -12.47 -20.12 13.59
CA ALA A 605 -12.97 -18.78 13.33
C ALA A 605 -12.34 -17.72 14.27
N ILE A 606 -12.18 -18.04 15.56
CA ILE A 606 -11.51 -17.16 16.53
C ILE A 606 -10.04 -16.99 16.18
N HIS A 607 -9.35 -18.05 15.80
CA HIS A 607 -7.95 -17.99 15.40
C HIS A 607 -7.75 -17.10 14.16
N GLN A 608 -8.65 -17.19 13.19
CA GLN A 608 -8.66 -16.29 12.03
C GLN A 608 -8.92 -14.84 12.41
N LEU A 609 -9.90 -14.56 13.28
CA LEU A 609 -10.15 -13.21 13.79
C LEU A 609 -8.97 -12.65 14.58
N GLN A 610 -8.35 -13.47 15.44
CA GLN A 610 -7.15 -13.10 16.20
C GLN A 610 -5.99 -12.77 15.27
N ARG A 611 -5.77 -13.57 14.23
CA ARG A 611 -4.78 -13.28 13.19
C ARG A 611 -5.07 -11.94 12.52
N ARG A 612 -6.31 -11.63 12.16
CA ARG A 612 -6.64 -10.31 11.57
C ARG A 612 -6.42 -9.12 12.52
N VAL A 613 -6.54 -9.34 13.83
CA VAL A 613 -6.19 -8.33 14.85
C VAL A 613 -4.68 -8.15 15.03
N LEU A 614 -3.90 -9.22 14.89
CA LEU A 614 -2.44 -9.21 15.08
C LEU A 614 -1.68 -8.85 13.78
N ASP A 615 -2.07 -9.47 12.68
CA ASP A 615 -1.55 -9.29 11.32
C ASP A 615 -2.44 -8.31 10.57
N VAL A 616 -2.21 -7.03 10.81
CA VAL A 616 -2.85 -5.95 10.07
C VAL A 616 -2.21 -5.85 8.67
N LYS A 617 -2.34 -6.92 7.86
CA LYS A 617 -2.05 -6.87 6.42
C LYS A 617 -3.25 -6.28 5.69
N GLU A 618 -2.98 -5.60 4.58
CA GLU A 618 -4.00 -5.04 3.69
C GLU A 618 -4.72 -6.19 2.97
N GLU A 619 -5.78 -6.71 3.56
CA GLU A 619 -6.73 -7.59 2.87
C GLU A 619 -7.80 -6.78 2.13
N GLY A 620 -8.38 -7.46 1.14
CA GLY A 620 -9.01 -6.91 -0.05
C GLY A 620 -10.32 -6.19 0.20
N GLU A 621 -10.75 -5.54 -0.88
CA GLU A 621 -12.00 -4.80 -1.01
C GLU A 621 -13.20 -5.53 -0.37
N SER A 622 -13.91 -4.85 0.52
CA SER A 622 -15.26 -5.25 0.88
C SER A 622 -16.21 -4.05 0.87
N VAL A 623 -17.26 -4.29 0.09
CA VAL A 623 -18.54 -3.61 -0.14
C VAL A 623 -18.69 -2.20 0.43
N LEU A 624 -18.81 -1.25 -0.50
CA LEU A 624 -19.57 0.00 -0.41
C LEU A 624 -20.96 -0.28 0.18
N ALA A 625 -21.04 -0.44 1.48
CA ALA A 625 -22.29 -0.51 2.21
C ALA A 625 -22.21 0.60 3.25
N GLU A 626 -22.39 1.84 2.80
CA GLU A 626 -22.81 3.00 3.61
C GLU A 626 -22.86 4.28 2.74
N GLU A 627 -23.33 4.20 1.48
CA GLU A 627 -23.47 5.41 0.65
C GLU A 627 -24.45 6.44 1.26
N ASN A 628 -25.32 5.98 2.16
CA ASN A 628 -26.37 6.77 2.81
C ASN A 628 -26.02 7.26 4.22
N LEU A 629 -24.81 7.03 4.74
CA LEU A 629 -24.44 7.62 6.03
C LEU A 629 -24.18 9.11 5.89
N ASP A 630 -24.76 9.87 6.82
CA ASP A 630 -24.51 11.30 6.96
C ASP A 630 -23.18 11.55 7.72
N ALA A 631 -22.07 11.21 7.06
CA ALA A 631 -20.73 11.26 7.64
C ALA A 631 -19.65 11.64 6.60
N VAL A 632 -18.61 12.35 7.06
CA VAL A 632 -17.42 12.68 6.27
C VAL A 632 -16.68 11.40 5.88
N ARG A 633 -16.40 11.21 4.58
CA ARG A 633 -15.69 10.01 4.11
C ARG A 633 -14.18 10.23 4.11
N ILE A 634 -13.46 9.35 4.78
CA ILE A 634 -12.00 9.40 4.89
C ILE A 634 -11.42 8.16 4.22
N MET A 635 -10.64 8.34 3.17
CA MET A 635 -10.14 7.22 2.35
C MET A 635 -8.78 7.51 1.73
N SER A 636 -8.13 6.46 1.22
CA SER A 636 -6.93 6.63 0.40
C SER A 636 -7.31 7.06 -1.02
N ILE A 637 -6.41 7.77 -1.71
CA ILE A 637 -6.64 8.20 -3.11
C ILE A 637 -6.92 7.00 -4.03
N HIS A 638 -6.23 5.88 -3.81
CA HIS A 638 -6.47 4.64 -4.57
C HIS A 638 -7.92 4.16 -4.45
N LYS A 639 -8.47 4.16 -3.22
CA LYS A 639 -9.87 3.78 -2.99
C LYS A 639 -10.88 4.79 -3.54
N ALA A 640 -10.50 6.06 -3.63
CA ALA A 640 -11.36 7.09 -4.20
C ALA A 640 -11.47 7.00 -5.73
N LYS A 641 -10.62 6.22 -6.41
CA LYS A 641 -10.69 6.03 -7.86
C LYS A 641 -12.06 5.45 -8.23
N GLY A 642 -12.65 5.97 -9.31
CA GLY A 642 -14.03 5.65 -9.73
C GLY A 642 -15.12 6.42 -8.99
N LEU A 643 -14.86 6.90 -7.76
CA LEU A 643 -15.81 7.69 -6.97
C LEU A 643 -15.75 9.18 -7.33
N GLU A 644 -16.76 9.92 -6.86
CA GLU A 644 -16.86 11.37 -7.01
C GLU A 644 -17.57 12.00 -5.80
N PHE A 645 -17.15 13.20 -5.42
CA PHE A 645 -17.69 13.90 -4.24
C PHE A 645 -17.95 15.38 -4.53
N PRO A 646 -19.02 15.98 -3.97
CA PRO A 646 -19.25 17.43 -4.08
C PRO A 646 -18.03 18.25 -3.61
N LEU A 647 -17.51 17.92 -2.42
CA LEU A 647 -16.36 18.60 -1.82
C LEU A 647 -15.25 17.58 -1.52
N VAL A 648 -14.07 17.81 -2.07
CA VAL A 648 -12.87 16.99 -1.83
C VAL A 648 -11.81 17.80 -1.13
N ILE A 649 -11.24 17.23 -0.07
CA ILE A 649 -10.10 17.78 0.69
C ILE A 649 -8.91 16.84 0.50
N LEU A 650 -7.83 17.33 -0.10
CA LEU A 650 -6.53 16.65 -0.12
C LEU A 650 -5.76 17.07 1.13
N ALA A 651 -5.55 16.12 2.04
CA ALA A 651 -4.85 16.36 3.30
C ALA A 651 -3.49 15.66 3.34
N GLY A 652 -2.57 16.20 4.13
CA GLY A 652 -1.24 15.62 4.29
C GLY A 652 -0.31 15.82 3.08
N CYS A 653 -0.54 16.87 2.27
CA CYS A 653 0.19 17.15 1.03
C CYS A 653 1.70 17.36 1.23
N GLN A 654 2.12 17.69 2.46
CA GLN A 654 3.53 17.82 2.88
C GLN A 654 4.29 16.49 2.97
N ALA A 655 3.59 15.36 3.09
CA ALA A 655 4.25 14.07 3.27
C ALA A 655 4.86 13.59 1.94
N GLY A 656 6.17 13.32 1.93
CA GLY A 656 6.86 12.73 0.79
C GLY A 656 6.62 11.21 0.64
N THR A 657 7.33 10.61 -0.31
CA THR A 657 7.25 9.18 -0.62
C THR A 657 8.36 8.33 0.00
N ASP A 658 9.31 8.95 0.71
CA ASP A 658 10.48 8.27 1.31
C ASP A 658 10.09 7.36 2.49
N VAL A 659 9.41 6.25 2.21
CA VAL A 659 9.26 5.15 3.17
C VAL A 659 10.45 4.22 3.00
N ARG A 660 11.44 4.40 3.87
CA ARG A 660 12.60 3.51 4.01
C ARG A 660 12.15 2.18 4.64
N HIS A 661 11.44 1.35 3.91
CA HIS A 661 11.53 -0.08 4.19
C HIS A 661 12.79 -0.57 3.50
N ALA A 662 13.78 -0.94 4.30
CA ALA A 662 14.99 -1.55 3.81
C ALA A 662 14.60 -2.95 3.32
N ILE A 663 14.13 -3.03 2.07
CA ILE A 663 13.92 -4.30 1.40
C ILE A 663 15.27 -5.03 1.46
N THR A 664 15.32 -6.14 2.18
CA THR A 664 16.55 -6.87 2.50
C THR A 664 17.00 -7.75 1.35
N ALA A 665 16.06 -8.33 0.61
CA ALA A 665 16.30 -9.04 -0.63
C ALA A 665 15.02 -9.09 -1.48
N GLU A 666 15.15 -9.18 -2.80
CA GLU A 666 14.02 -9.30 -3.74
C GLU A 666 14.48 -9.87 -5.09
N ALA A 667 13.60 -10.62 -5.73
CA ALA A 667 13.68 -10.98 -7.14
C ALA A 667 12.74 -10.04 -7.92
N LEU A 668 13.29 -9.35 -8.90
CA LEU A 668 12.61 -8.40 -9.75
C LEU A 668 12.39 -9.03 -11.12
N PHE A 669 11.21 -8.88 -11.70
CA PHE A 669 10.93 -9.32 -13.07
C PHE A 669 10.37 -8.15 -13.87
N ASP A 670 10.96 -7.88 -15.04
CA ASP A 670 10.47 -6.86 -15.95
C ASP A 670 9.82 -7.50 -17.17
N TRP A 671 8.49 -7.44 -17.21
CA TRP A 671 7.69 -8.10 -18.24
C TRP A 671 8.03 -7.64 -19.67
N SER A 672 8.37 -6.36 -19.88
CA SER A 672 8.61 -5.87 -21.24
C SER A 672 9.93 -6.35 -21.84
N THR A 673 10.91 -6.65 -20.99
CA THR A 673 12.24 -7.14 -21.40
C THR A 673 12.44 -8.64 -21.16
N GLY A 674 11.62 -9.26 -20.31
CA GLY A 674 11.78 -10.66 -19.87
C GLY A 674 12.97 -10.86 -18.91
N LEU A 675 13.59 -9.78 -18.43
CA LEU A 675 14.76 -9.86 -17.56
C LEU A 675 14.35 -10.18 -16.11
N THR A 676 15.11 -11.07 -15.48
CA THR A 676 15.04 -11.35 -14.04
C THR A 676 16.24 -10.72 -13.32
N GLY A 677 15.94 -9.77 -12.44
CA GLY A 677 16.89 -9.09 -11.58
C GLY A 677 16.90 -9.65 -10.17
N LEU A 678 18.06 -9.62 -9.51
CA LEU A 678 18.20 -10.00 -8.11
C LEU A 678 18.81 -8.84 -7.34
N ARG A 679 18.30 -8.63 -6.12
CA ARG A 679 18.94 -7.80 -5.12
C ARG A 679 18.98 -8.50 -3.79
N VAL A 680 20.15 -8.52 -3.15
CA VAL A 680 20.33 -9.05 -1.80
C VAL A 680 21.24 -8.14 -1.01
N GLY A 681 20.70 -7.56 0.06
CA GLY A 681 21.35 -6.52 0.84
C GLY A 681 21.70 -5.32 -0.03
N ARG A 682 23.00 -5.10 -0.22
CA ARG A 682 23.54 -4.06 -1.10
C ARG A 682 23.91 -4.59 -2.49
N THR A 683 23.92 -5.90 -2.69
CA THR A 683 24.43 -6.53 -3.90
C THR A 683 23.33 -6.72 -4.94
N TRP A 684 23.70 -6.55 -6.21
CA TRP A 684 22.81 -6.66 -7.36
C TRP A 684 23.37 -7.60 -8.43
N ASN A 685 22.51 -8.12 -9.30
CA ASN A 685 22.93 -8.42 -10.68
C ASN A 685 22.63 -7.20 -11.58
N LEU A 686 23.18 -7.17 -12.79
CA LEU A 686 23.01 -6.03 -13.70
C LEU A 686 21.54 -5.78 -14.05
N ALA A 687 20.78 -6.83 -14.34
CA ALA A 687 19.34 -6.75 -14.59
C ALA A 687 18.59 -6.13 -13.41
N GLY A 688 18.89 -6.53 -12.17
CA GLY A 688 18.26 -5.99 -10.97
C GLY A 688 18.45 -4.49 -10.83
N LEU A 689 19.66 -3.99 -11.10
CA LEU A 689 19.93 -2.56 -11.09
C LEU A 689 19.12 -1.81 -12.15
N TYR A 690 19.09 -2.33 -13.39
CA TYR A 690 18.31 -1.75 -14.48
C TYR A 690 16.80 -1.70 -14.14
N ILE A 691 16.23 -2.81 -13.67
CA ILE A 691 14.81 -2.91 -13.34
C ILE A 691 14.44 -1.99 -12.17
N ALA A 692 15.29 -1.89 -11.14
CA ALA A 692 15.03 -0.98 -10.02
C ALA A 692 15.06 0.49 -10.41
N GLU A 693 15.96 0.90 -11.32
CA GLU A 693 15.98 2.27 -11.83
C GLU A 693 14.79 2.57 -12.74
N LYS A 694 14.38 1.60 -13.58
CA LYS A 694 13.14 1.68 -14.35
C LYS A 694 11.92 1.84 -13.44
N ALA A 695 11.81 1.03 -12.38
CA ALA A 695 10.73 1.08 -11.40
C ALA A 695 10.70 2.41 -10.62
N ARG A 696 11.87 2.95 -10.26
CA ARG A 696 11.98 4.25 -9.59
C ARG A 696 11.44 5.39 -10.45
N LEU A 697 11.79 5.42 -11.74
CA LEU A 697 11.29 6.41 -12.68
C LEU A 697 9.76 6.30 -12.84
N ARG A 698 9.25 5.08 -13.02
CA ARG A 698 7.81 4.81 -13.10
C ARG A 698 7.06 5.24 -11.85
N ALA A 699 7.61 4.96 -10.66
CA ALA A 699 7.01 5.36 -9.39
C ALA A 699 6.93 6.88 -9.23
N ALA A 700 7.91 7.63 -9.71
CA ALA A 700 7.88 9.10 -9.69
C ALA A 700 6.75 9.66 -10.57
N GLU A 701 6.59 9.15 -11.79
CA GLU A 701 5.51 9.55 -12.70
C GLU A 701 4.13 9.08 -12.20
N GLU A 702 4.06 7.91 -11.58
CA GLU A 702 2.84 7.44 -10.92
C GLU A 702 2.38 8.39 -9.82
N GLN A 703 3.28 9.00 -9.04
CA GLN A 703 2.86 9.98 -8.02
C GLN A 703 2.13 11.19 -8.62
N LYS A 704 2.51 11.62 -9.83
CA LYS A 704 1.81 12.70 -10.54
C LYS A 704 0.40 12.24 -10.94
N ARG A 705 0.26 11.00 -11.41
CA ARG A 705 -1.05 10.37 -11.72
C ARG A 705 -1.92 10.20 -10.47
N VAL A 706 -1.33 9.87 -9.31
CA VAL A 706 -2.06 9.81 -8.03
C VAL A 706 -2.61 11.20 -7.67
N LEU A 707 -1.82 12.28 -7.82
CA LEU A 707 -2.31 13.64 -7.61
C LEU A 707 -3.45 13.98 -8.59
N TYR A 708 -3.31 13.60 -9.87
CA TYR A 708 -4.36 13.80 -10.89
C TYR A 708 -5.67 13.12 -10.52
N VAL A 709 -5.62 11.85 -10.12
CA VAL A 709 -6.80 11.11 -9.68
C VAL A 709 -7.44 11.83 -8.48
N ALA A 710 -6.65 12.25 -7.50
CA ALA A 710 -7.14 12.91 -6.29
C ALA A 710 -7.89 14.22 -6.59
N MET A 711 -7.33 15.07 -7.45
CA MET A 711 -7.95 16.36 -7.82
C MET A 711 -9.22 16.17 -8.67
N THR A 712 -9.24 15.17 -9.55
CA THR A 712 -10.39 14.88 -10.43
C THR A 712 -11.54 14.13 -9.73
N ARG A 713 -11.44 13.84 -8.43
CA ARG A 713 -12.57 13.33 -7.64
C ARG A 713 -13.56 14.43 -7.26
N ALA A 714 -13.12 15.70 -7.28
CA ALA A 714 -13.93 16.84 -6.90
C ALA A 714 -14.97 17.19 -7.98
N ARG A 715 -16.23 17.36 -7.59
CA ARG A 715 -17.30 17.86 -8.48
C ARG A 715 -17.43 19.37 -8.41
N GLU A 716 -17.55 19.92 -7.21
CA GLU A 716 -17.88 21.34 -6.99
C GLU A 716 -16.77 22.12 -6.30
N HIS A 717 -16.08 21.51 -5.31
CA HIS A 717 -15.03 22.19 -4.56
C HIS A 717 -13.83 21.28 -4.32
N LEU A 718 -12.64 21.79 -4.64
CA LEU A 718 -11.36 21.14 -4.40
C LEU A 718 -10.53 21.95 -3.40
N ILE A 719 -10.22 21.35 -2.26
CA ILE A 719 -9.47 21.98 -1.18
C ILE A 719 -8.15 21.24 -0.99
N ILE A 720 -7.04 21.96 -1.04
CA ILE A 720 -5.70 21.40 -0.79
C ILE A 720 -5.24 21.92 0.56
N SER A 721 -5.09 21.02 1.53
CA SER A 721 -4.62 21.33 2.87
C SER A 721 -3.13 21.01 3.01
N CYS A 722 -2.37 21.97 3.52
CA CYS A 722 -0.93 21.86 3.70
C CYS A 722 -0.57 22.23 5.14
N ALA A 723 0.03 21.29 5.86
CA ALA A 723 0.60 21.56 7.18
C ALA A 723 1.88 22.41 7.06
N PRO A 724 2.29 23.10 8.14
CA PRO A 724 3.57 23.80 8.13
C PRO A 724 4.73 22.79 8.06
N THR A 725 5.82 23.12 7.37
CA THR A 725 6.97 22.22 7.17
C THR A 725 8.29 22.96 7.29
N GLY A 726 9.22 22.46 8.10
CA GLY A 726 10.59 23.00 8.17
C GLY A 726 11.52 22.57 7.03
N ARG A 727 11.30 21.40 6.41
CA ARG A 727 12.07 20.92 5.24
C ARG A 727 11.17 20.35 4.16
N ARG A 728 11.51 20.61 2.90
CA ARG A 728 10.84 20.02 1.73
C ARG A 728 11.07 18.51 1.69
N SER A 729 9.99 17.75 1.53
CA SER A 729 10.05 16.30 1.34
C SER A 729 9.96 15.98 -0.15
N ASN A 730 10.90 15.18 -0.66
CA ASN A 730 10.90 14.78 -2.08
C ASN A 730 9.64 13.97 -2.39
N GLY A 731 9.06 14.21 -3.57
CA GLY A 731 7.87 13.51 -4.03
C GLY A 731 6.60 13.81 -3.21
N SER A 732 6.58 14.89 -2.43
CA SER A 732 5.36 15.36 -1.76
C SER A 732 4.43 16.02 -2.77
N PHE A 733 3.12 16.04 -2.50
CA PHE A 733 2.20 16.77 -3.38
C PHE A 733 2.46 18.27 -3.31
N LEU A 734 2.87 18.78 -2.14
CA LEU A 734 3.24 20.18 -1.99
C LEU A 734 4.43 20.57 -2.89
N SER A 735 5.46 19.71 -3.02
CA SER A 735 6.59 20.01 -3.92
C SER A 735 6.16 20.02 -5.38
N MET A 736 5.36 19.04 -5.81
CA MET A 736 4.82 18.99 -7.18
C MET A 736 3.95 20.19 -7.51
N LEU A 737 3.16 20.65 -6.54
CA LEU A 737 2.35 21.85 -6.67
C LEU A 737 3.26 23.08 -6.83
N ASP A 738 4.22 23.30 -5.90
CA ASP A 738 5.20 24.40 -5.98
C ASP A 738 5.92 24.49 -7.33
N GLU A 739 6.21 23.37 -7.99
CA GLU A 739 6.84 23.32 -9.34
C GLU A 739 5.95 23.93 -10.44
N THR A 740 4.63 23.97 -10.25
CA THR A 740 3.66 24.43 -11.26
C THR A 740 3.12 25.84 -11.03
N PHE A 741 3.11 26.32 -9.79
CA PHE A 741 2.65 27.68 -9.51
C PHE A 741 3.75 28.68 -9.84
N LEU A 742 3.39 29.80 -10.46
CA LEU A 742 4.30 30.93 -10.69
C LEU A 742 4.90 31.48 -9.39
N GLU A 743 4.22 31.24 -8.26
CA GLU A 743 4.67 31.61 -6.92
C GLU A 743 4.63 30.39 -6.00
N ASN A 744 5.75 30.11 -5.33
CA ASN A 744 5.86 28.98 -4.40
C ASN A 744 4.84 29.10 -3.26
N ILE A 745 3.92 28.14 -3.16
CA ILE A 745 2.95 28.02 -2.05
C ILE A 745 3.72 27.89 -0.74
N ALA A 746 4.79 27.09 -0.70
CA ALA A 746 5.58 26.89 0.51
C ALA A 746 6.18 28.18 1.08
N THR A 747 6.51 29.19 0.27
CA THR A 747 7.14 30.44 0.73
C THR A 747 6.19 31.63 0.82
N ALA A 748 4.95 31.51 0.32
CA ALA A 748 3.96 32.59 0.37
C ALA A 748 3.69 33.11 1.80
N ALA A 749 3.74 34.43 1.97
CA ALA A 749 3.57 35.13 3.25
C ALA A 749 2.22 35.86 3.41
N GLU A 750 1.45 36.01 2.33
CA GLU A 750 0.11 36.62 2.35
C GLU A 750 -0.92 35.77 1.58
N SER A 751 -2.20 35.87 1.98
CA SER A 751 -3.32 35.25 1.27
C SER A 751 -3.59 35.98 -0.03
N LYS A 752 -3.75 35.25 -1.14
CA LYS A 752 -3.90 35.84 -2.48
C LYS A 752 -4.53 34.85 -3.46
N ILE A 753 -4.94 35.36 -4.62
CA ILE A 753 -5.37 34.54 -5.75
C ILE A 753 -4.15 34.28 -6.64
N ILE A 754 -3.86 33.01 -6.91
CA ILE A 754 -2.75 32.58 -7.76
C ILE A 754 -3.33 32.07 -9.08
N ALA A 755 -2.81 32.57 -10.20
CA ALA A 755 -3.18 32.09 -11.53
C ALA A 755 -2.49 30.75 -11.83
N VAL A 756 -3.23 29.83 -12.44
CA VAL A 756 -2.76 28.48 -12.80
C VAL A 756 -3.35 28.09 -14.15
N GLY A 757 -2.56 28.15 -15.22
CA GLY A 757 -3.09 28.01 -16.57
C GLY A 757 -4.19 29.04 -16.85
N SER A 758 -5.36 28.58 -17.30
CA SER A 758 -6.57 29.41 -17.47
C SER A 758 -7.37 29.62 -16.18
N GLY A 759 -7.03 28.92 -15.10
CA GLY A 759 -7.76 28.92 -13.83
C GLY A 759 -7.15 29.82 -12.77
N SER A 760 -7.83 29.88 -11.63
CA SER A 760 -7.35 30.61 -10.45
C SER A 760 -7.58 29.80 -9.18
N VAL A 761 -6.64 29.93 -8.24
CA VAL A 761 -6.67 29.24 -6.95
C VAL A 761 -6.58 30.26 -5.82
N GLU A 762 -7.49 30.17 -4.84
CA GLU A 762 -7.38 30.99 -3.63
C GLU A 762 -6.37 30.35 -2.67
N LEU A 763 -5.23 31.01 -2.46
CA LEU A 763 -4.31 30.67 -1.38
C LEU A 763 -4.72 31.40 -0.11
N ARG A 764 -5.15 30.64 0.90
CA ARG A 764 -5.51 31.15 2.22
C ARG A 764 -4.47 30.72 3.25
N LEU A 765 -3.80 31.69 3.85
CA LEU A 765 -2.96 31.47 5.02
C LEU A 765 -3.84 31.34 6.26
N VAL A 766 -3.63 30.26 6.99
CA VAL A 766 -4.35 29.97 8.23
C VAL A 766 -3.34 30.06 9.37
N PRO A 767 -3.26 31.20 10.08
CA PRO A 767 -2.42 31.31 11.25
C PRO A 767 -2.99 30.41 12.35
N GLU A 768 -2.22 29.42 12.80
CA GLU A 768 -2.63 28.56 13.91
C GLU A 768 -1.65 28.66 15.07
N ASN A 769 -2.11 29.31 16.14
CA ASN A 769 -1.40 29.39 17.42
C ASN A 769 -1.72 28.18 18.33
N LEU A 770 -2.16 27.07 17.75
CA LEU A 770 -2.62 25.92 18.52
C LEU A 770 -1.44 25.14 19.08
N VAL A 771 -1.41 25.04 20.40
CA VAL A 771 -0.79 23.89 21.07
C VAL A 771 -1.75 22.73 20.87
N ALA A 772 -1.55 21.92 19.83
CA ALA A 772 -2.26 20.64 19.71
C ALA A 772 -2.10 19.92 21.07
N PRO A 773 -3.18 19.49 21.74
CA PRO A 773 -3.04 18.78 23.00
C PRO A 773 -2.14 17.59 22.73
N GLY A 774 -0.99 17.56 23.40
CA GLY A 774 -0.07 16.43 23.28
C GLY A 774 -0.85 15.13 23.48
N ARG A 775 -0.41 14.02 22.85
CA ARG A 775 -0.94 12.70 23.24
C ARG A 775 -0.81 12.69 24.74
N ALA A 776 -1.91 12.49 25.47
CA ALA A 776 -1.97 12.67 26.91
C ALA A 776 -0.64 12.21 27.51
N ASN A 777 0.24 13.18 27.77
CA ASN A 777 1.60 12.84 28.14
C ASN A 777 1.38 12.29 29.54
N SER A 778 1.59 10.98 29.70
CA SER A 778 1.80 10.33 31.00
C SER A 778 2.98 10.96 31.78
N HIS A 779 3.58 12.01 31.22
CA HIS A 779 4.59 12.88 31.79
C HIS A 779 4.13 14.34 32.00
N ARG A 780 2.91 14.58 32.51
CA ARG A 780 2.84 15.51 33.64
C ARG A 780 3.11 14.69 34.90
N ARG A 781 4.40 14.47 35.18
CA ARG A 781 4.83 14.28 36.57
C ARG A 781 4.40 15.55 37.32
N ARG A 782 3.16 15.60 37.84
CA ARG A 782 3.01 16.01 39.24
C ARG A 782 4.11 15.24 39.92
N ALA A 783 5.09 15.93 40.53
CA ALA A 783 6.17 15.28 41.24
C ALA A 783 5.53 14.16 42.07
N ALA A 784 5.61 12.93 41.57
CA ALA A 784 5.01 11.80 42.24
C ALA A 784 5.81 11.79 43.53
N LYS A 785 5.14 12.01 44.67
CA LYS A 785 5.76 11.76 45.97
C LYS A 785 6.48 10.43 45.78
N LYS A 786 7.82 10.44 45.84
CA LYS A 786 8.62 9.22 45.69
C LYS A 786 7.91 8.20 46.57
N PRO A 787 7.41 7.08 46.00
CA PRO A 787 6.71 6.10 46.82
C PRO A 787 7.64 5.77 47.98
N ASN A 788 7.15 5.91 49.21
CA ASN A 788 7.92 5.51 50.36
C ASN A 788 8.01 3.99 50.30
N TRP A 789 9.11 3.47 49.74
CA TRP A 789 9.38 2.04 49.61
C TRP A 789 9.86 1.43 50.94
N GLN A 790 10.12 2.25 51.96
CA GLN A 790 10.61 1.79 53.26
C GLN A 790 9.72 0.69 53.88
N PRO A 791 8.38 0.79 53.88
CA PRO A 791 7.53 -0.29 54.39
C PRO A 791 7.70 -1.62 53.63
N TYR A 792 7.97 -1.58 52.31
CA TYR A 792 8.22 -2.76 51.49
C TYR A 792 9.61 -3.36 51.77
N VAL A 793 10.62 -2.50 51.93
CA VAL A 793 11.97 -2.90 52.35
C VAL A 793 11.94 -3.54 53.74
N ASP A 794 11.21 -2.94 54.69
CA ASP A 794 11.05 -3.47 56.06
C ASP A 794 10.26 -4.78 56.08
N THR A 795 9.33 -4.97 55.12
CA THR A 795 8.60 -6.24 54.96
C THR A 795 9.48 -7.32 54.35
N TRP A 796 10.38 -6.96 53.42
CA TRP A 796 11.36 -7.87 52.83
C TRP A 796 12.45 -8.26 53.84
N ALA A 797 12.93 -7.33 54.65
CA ALA A 797 13.87 -7.60 55.75
C ALA A 797 13.25 -8.58 56.77
N ARG A 798 12.02 -8.30 57.22
CA ARG A 798 11.28 -9.21 58.13
C ARG A 798 11.07 -10.62 57.56
N ARG A 799 10.90 -10.76 56.25
CA ARG A 799 10.76 -12.07 55.58
C ARG A 799 12.09 -12.79 55.38
N ARG A 800 13.20 -12.05 55.30
CA ARG A 800 14.56 -12.60 55.22
C ARG A 800 14.99 -13.16 56.58
N ASP A 801 14.65 -12.48 57.67
CA ASP A 801 14.96 -12.92 59.04
C ASP A 801 14.06 -14.08 59.50
N ALA A 802 12.85 -14.23 58.93
CA ALA A 802 11.97 -15.37 59.21
C ALA A 802 12.37 -16.68 58.49
N ARG A 803 13.48 -16.68 57.73
CA ARG A 803 14.06 -17.86 57.06
C ARG A 803 15.52 -18.13 57.48
N CYS A 804 15.99 -17.52 58.57
CA CYS A 804 17.24 -17.87 59.25
C CYS A 804 16.97 -18.57 60.57
#